data_AF-A0A7M3N113-F1
#
_entry.id   AF-A0A7M3N113-F1
#
_cell.length_a   1.000
_cell.length_b   1.000
_cell.length_c   1.000
_cell.angle_alpha   90.00
_cell.angle_beta   90.00
_cell.angle_gamma   90.00
#
_symmetry.space_group_name_H-M   'P 1'
#
loop_
_entity.id
_entity.type
_entity.pdbx_description
1 polymer ?
#
loop_
_entity_poly.entity_id
_entity_poly.type
_entity_poly.pdbx_seq_one_letter_code
_entity_poly.pdbx_strand_id
1 'polypeptide(L)'
;MKTSLKVLIFAVLLSSCTSARVQYYTPDEETSNGLLEIRNPHYKNKVNFFGYSAMIGTTAGLGYLGYDNPFVKYNSDTDEVTSQGASSAVSGLAGLGVGITLNYAIGRKDKLSHLDNNYNDFSEWAEKYSRDYKVVQSRSTPSRLLLINKDAEQYYSFRNMEDVDIFLESFPNSNHLLLVCARSYENIPYAELPTLLEKVDISGSAVEKDIKLHYINQSQTLSEYITALDLYPNIKDDPYDDGIEYIGSMIDVAQYTKYFSTPDENQLIERAVNFATDFQTVKYFNTQFPSNPYFDQVILEIIQTSIDSELEELVELFPESSAIEKVKKEYILRSGDARIFIERNARYGVYDFNNSYNLSNLNDCKNFISSMTTNNKLPDQSKTYFIDSASEYLLSERYKNTPEANYTQNEFISFVRNNSNWLSKEATQYFLRKAKTQIELNENRRYLIENELDDVYKYVESTILYYDFADGEPLSLLDGFLSILADRANWKFFLKVDVTNYGNKPKKVKLTAFLNMVRETQSIWGSSKDRSQIKRDYVLNIPPNSTYRDLILEFNYQLRFRDERSIWGRNYLYYGPDKELIGSSDLVKIELEYYDSSIPASQERLRKEAEKNFAERTRGGSSGSRFMVDSRTHTVLTDERCYVDVKRLTDTSDSYGCISIFASNVSDNYISTIKTNRGRTYTYYNEKDDNFTECFNHADFPIMVSVSYTNNRGNQVRAKVRLESFYDYNVLIK
;
A
#
# COMPACT_ATOMS: atom_id res chain seq x y z
N MET A 1 -71.40 72.56 -5.65
CA MET A 1 -70.94 72.07 -6.98
C MET A 1 -69.74 72.83 -7.54
N LYS A 2 -69.74 74.17 -7.64
CA LYS A 2 -68.60 74.93 -8.22
C LYS A 2 -67.27 74.80 -7.45
N THR A 3 -67.31 74.67 -6.13
CA THR A 3 -66.11 74.48 -5.29
C THR A 3 -65.54 73.07 -5.41
N SER A 4 -66.39 72.05 -5.42
CA SER A 4 -66.00 70.64 -5.58
C SER A 4 -65.38 70.35 -6.95
N LEU A 5 -65.87 70.99 -8.02
CA LEU A 5 -65.30 70.87 -9.37
C LEU A 5 -63.94 71.57 -9.48
N LYS A 6 -63.75 72.72 -8.81
CA LYS A 6 -62.44 73.40 -8.75
C LYS A 6 -61.40 72.59 -7.98
N VAL A 7 -61.80 71.94 -6.89
CA VAL A 7 -60.93 71.03 -6.12
C VAL A 7 -60.58 69.77 -6.94
N LEU A 8 -61.52 69.22 -7.71
CA LEU A 8 -61.26 68.08 -8.59
C LEU A 8 -60.30 68.44 -9.74
N ILE A 9 -60.50 69.59 -10.41
CA ILE A 9 -59.61 70.07 -11.48
C ILE A 9 -58.21 70.35 -10.93
N PHE A 10 -58.11 70.94 -9.73
CA PHE A 10 -56.83 71.17 -9.05
C PHE A 10 -56.15 69.85 -8.66
N ALA A 11 -56.90 68.85 -8.20
CA ALA A 11 -56.38 67.52 -7.89
C ALA A 11 -55.91 66.75 -9.13
N VAL A 12 -56.58 66.89 -10.28
CA VAL A 12 -56.17 66.26 -11.56
C VAL A 12 -54.90 66.93 -12.11
N LEU A 13 -54.79 68.26 -12.04
CA LEU A 13 -53.56 68.97 -12.46
C LEU A 13 -52.35 68.63 -11.58
N LEU A 14 -52.56 68.29 -10.30
CA LEU A 14 -51.50 67.84 -9.39
C LEU A 14 -51.05 66.38 -9.62
N SER A 15 -51.80 65.58 -10.40
CA SER A 15 -51.48 64.16 -10.64
C SER A 15 -50.39 63.93 -11.71
N SER A 16 -50.03 64.94 -12.52
CA SER A 16 -49.03 64.85 -13.60
C SER A 16 -47.73 65.64 -13.33
N CYS A 17 -47.37 65.83 -12.07
CA CYS A 17 -46.21 66.66 -11.67
C CYS A 17 -44.84 65.94 -11.71
N THR A 18 -44.79 64.69 -12.15
CA THR A 18 -43.54 63.92 -12.27
C THR A 18 -43.39 63.32 -13.67
N SER A 19 -42.16 63.16 -14.13
CA SER A 19 -41.79 62.47 -15.37
C SER A 19 -40.74 61.40 -15.07
N ALA A 20 -40.93 60.20 -15.61
CA ALA A 20 -39.94 59.12 -15.56
C ALA A 20 -38.73 59.46 -16.43
N ARG A 21 -37.54 59.55 -15.82
CA ARG A 21 -36.27 59.63 -16.56
C ARG A 21 -35.50 58.33 -16.44
N VAL A 22 -34.90 57.93 -17.55
CA VAL A 22 -34.00 56.77 -17.66
C VAL A 22 -32.81 56.98 -16.72
N GLN A 23 -32.51 55.98 -15.89
CA GLN A 23 -31.29 55.90 -15.09
C GLN A 23 -30.74 54.47 -15.11
N TYR A 24 -29.43 54.37 -14.93
CA TYR A 24 -28.69 53.12 -14.97
C TYR A 24 -27.39 53.28 -14.19
N TYR A 25 -26.77 52.17 -13.81
CA TYR A 25 -25.38 52.16 -13.34
C TYR A 25 -24.47 52.03 -14.55
N THR A 26 -23.31 52.71 -14.49
CA THR A 26 -22.29 52.88 -15.56
C THR A 26 -22.48 51.94 -16.75
N PRO A 27 -22.72 52.46 -17.96
CA PRO A 27 -22.88 51.60 -19.12
C PRO A 27 -21.54 50.92 -19.39
N ASP A 28 -21.57 49.66 -19.79
CA ASP A 28 -20.35 49.02 -20.27
C ASP A 28 -19.89 49.72 -21.57
N GLU A 29 -18.61 49.63 -21.94
CA GLU A 29 -18.15 50.22 -23.20
C GLU A 29 -18.79 49.49 -24.40
N GLU A 30 -19.13 50.25 -25.45
CA GLU A 30 -19.69 49.69 -26.67
C GLU A 30 -18.66 48.76 -27.32
N THR A 31 -19.06 47.51 -27.59
CA THR A 31 -18.19 46.53 -28.24
C THR A 31 -17.99 46.86 -29.73
N SER A 32 -17.05 46.17 -30.39
CA SER A 32 -16.81 46.30 -31.84
C SER A 32 -18.04 45.99 -32.71
N ASN A 33 -19.00 45.22 -32.19
CA ASN A 33 -20.25 44.88 -32.86
C ASN A 33 -21.39 45.88 -32.56
N GLY A 34 -21.06 47.03 -31.95
CA GLY A 34 -22.04 48.04 -31.54
C GLY A 34 -22.94 47.59 -30.39
N LEU A 35 -22.58 46.52 -29.68
CA LEU A 35 -23.34 46.06 -28.50
C LEU A 35 -22.97 46.88 -27.28
N LEU A 36 -23.99 47.32 -26.56
CA LEU A 36 -23.90 48.11 -25.35
C LEU A 36 -24.72 47.44 -24.26
N GLU A 37 -24.08 47.07 -23.15
CA GLU A 37 -24.76 46.48 -22.01
C GLU A 37 -25.08 47.53 -20.95
N ILE A 38 -26.35 47.58 -20.55
CA ILE A 38 -26.84 48.46 -19.48
C ILE A 38 -27.24 47.62 -18.27
N ARG A 39 -26.59 47.87 -17.13
CA ARG A 39 -26.85 47.17 -15.88
C ARG A 39 -27.88 47.90 -15.01
N ASN A 40 -28.82 47.11 -14.49
CA ASN A 40 -29.96 47.55 -13.68
C ASN A 40 -30.68 48.78 -14.26
N PRO A 41 -31.21 48.67 -15.49
CA PRO A 41 -31.93 49.77 -16.10
C PRO A 41 -33.24 50.01 -15.34
N HIS A 42 -33.50 51.27 -14.99
CA HIS A 42 -34.70 51.65 -14.25
C HIS A 42 -35.14 53.06 -14.62
N TYR A 43 -36.36 53.40 -14.23
CA TYR A 43 -36.85 54.77 -14.27
C TYR A 43 -36.77 55.42 -12.90
N LYS A 44 -36.28 56.66 -12.87
CA LYS A 44 -36.39 57.53 -11.71
C LYS A 44 -37.38 58.66 -12.02
N ASN A 45 -38.47 58.71 -11.26
CA ASN A 45 -39.43 59.81 -11.35
C ASN A 45 -38.78 61.09 -10.83
N LYS A 46 -38.76 62.13 -11.65
CA LYS A 46 -38.33 63.48 -11.25
C LYS A 46 -39.48 64.46 -11.41
N VAL A 47 -39.55 65.44 -10.52
CA VAL A 47 -40.51 66.54 -10.61
C VAL A 47 -40.27 67.26 -11.94
N ASN A 48 -41.30 67.34 -12.77
CA ASN A 48 -41.23 68.02 -14.07
C ASN A 48 -41.49 69.53 -13.89
N PHE A 49 -41.37 70.31 -14.97
CA PHE A 49 -41.58 71.76 -14.93
C PHE A 49 -42.93 72.14 -14.30
N PHE A 50 -44.01 71.44 -14.66
CA PHE A 50 -45.35 71.68 -14.10
C PHE A 50 -45.43 71.44 -12.60
N GLY A 51 -44.71 70.43 -12.08
CA GLY A 51 -44.61 70.18 -10.65
C GLY A 51 -43.91 71.30 -9.88
N TYR A 52 -42.86 71.89 -10.44
CA TYR A 52 -42.23 73.09 -9.86
C TYR A 52 -43.15 74.32 -9.94
N SER A 53 -43.85 74.52 -11.06
CA SER A 53 -44.81 75.61 -11.21
C SER A 53 -45.96 75.51 -10.20
N ALA A 54 -46.44 74.30 -9.91
CA ALA A 54 -47.49 74.07 -8.92
C ALA A 54 -47.03 74.42 -7.49
N MET A 55 -45.76 74.15 -7.13
CA MET A 55 -45.20 74.59 -5.84
C MET A 55 -45.21 76.11 -5.73
N ILE A 56 -44.64 76.78 -6.73
CA ILE A 56 -44.53 78.24 -6.74
C ILE A 56 -45.92 78.88 -6.68
N GLY A 57 -46.88 78.34 -7.44
CA GLY A 57 -48.27 78.77 -7.42
C GLY A 57 -48.95 78.59 -6.06
N THR A 58 -48.71 77.47 -5.38
CA THR A 58 -49.28 77.20 -4.04
C THR A 58 -48.70 78.13 -2.98
N THR A 59 -47.39 78.37 -3.02
CA THR A 59 -46.68 79.33 -2.16
C THR A 59 -47.21 80.75 -2.35
N ALA A 60 -47.31 81.21 -3.61
CA ALA A 60 -47.82 82.53 -3.92
C ALA A 60 -49.31 82.68 -3.54
N GLY A 61 -50.13 81.66 -3.81
CA GLY A 61 -51.56 81.67 -3.51
C GLY A 61 -51.87 81.69 -2.01
N LEU A 62 -51.17 80.88 -1.20
CA LEU A 62 -51.33 80.90 0.25
C LEU A 62 -50.70 82.17 0.87
N GLY A 63 -49.58 82.66 0.32
CA GLY A 63 -49.03 83.95 0.71
C GLY A 63 -50.00 85.11 0.48
N TYR A 64 -50.72 85.10 -0.64
CA TYR A 64 -51.78 86.07 -0.93
C TYR A 64 -52.95 85.93 0.05
N LEU A 65 -53.40 84.71 0.36
CA LEU A 65 -54.49 84.49 1.33
C LEU A 65 -54.14 84.97 2.74
N GLY A 66 -52.89 84.81 3.17
CA GLY A 66 -52.40 85.36 4.45
C GLY A 66 -52.28 86.88 4.45
N TYR A 67 -52.07 87.51 3.29
CA TYR A 67 -52.12 88.97 3.14
C TYR A 67 -53.56 89.49 3.27
N ASP A 68 -54.50 88.84 2.57
CA ASP A 68 -55.91 89.21 2.51
C ASP A 68 -56.65 88.97 3.85
N ASN A 69 -56.25 87.93 4.60
CA ASN A 69 -56.79 87.60 5.91
C ASN A 69 -55.68 87.54 6.97
N PRO A 70 -55.20 88.69 7.48
CA PRO A 70 -54.07 88.73 8.38
C PRO A 70 -54.43 88.21 9.77
N PHE A 71 -53.65 87.25 10.27
CA PHE A 71 -53.88 86.56 11.55
C PHE A 71 -52.72 86.72 12.54
N VAL A 72 -51.56 87.18 12.08
CA VAL A 72 -50.41 87.47 12.95
C VAL A 72 -50.64 88.83 13.60
N LYS A 73 -50.83 88.83 14.92
CA LYS A 73 -51.01 90.03 15.73
C LYS A 73 -49.74 90.34 16.50
N TYR A 74 -49.47 91.63 16.69
CA TYR A 74 -48.43 92.07 17.62
C TYR A 74 -48.96 93.22 18.48
N ASN A 75 -48.51 93.26 19.74
CA ASN A 75 -48.85 94.35 20.65
C ASN A 75 -47.99 95.55 20.30
N SER A 76 -48.63 96.60 19.78
CA SER A 76 -48.12 97.96 19.94
C SER A 76 -48.69 98.49 21.25
N ASP A 77 -47.92 99.27 22.01
CA ASP A 77 -48.14 99.62 23.43
C ASP A 77 -49.53 100.21 23.80
N THR A 78 -50.48 100.33 22.88
CA THR A 78 -51.87 100.67 23.17
C THR A 78 -52.95 99.91 22.38
N ASP A 79 -52.65 99.01 21.43
CA ASP A 79 -53.65 98.15 20.72
C ASP A 79 -53.02 96.95 19.96
N GLU A 80 -53.76 95.83 19.84
CA GLU A 80 -53.39 94.69 18.98
C GLU A 80 -53.60 95.04 17.50
N VAL A 81 -52.52 95.13 16.72
CA VAL A 81 -52.59 95.36 15.27
C VAL A 81 -52.18 94.10 14.51
N THR A 82 -52.96 93.73 13.49
CA THR A 82 -52.65 92.61 12.61
C THR A 82 -51.65 93.01 11.52
N SER A 83 -50.55 92.26 11.37
CA SER A 83 -49.55 92.49 10.32
C SER A 83 -49.85 91.66 9.07
N GLN A 84 -50.23 92.33 7.99
CA GLN A 84 -50.44 91.70 6.68
C GLN A 84 -49.14 91.13 6.09
N GLY A 85 -48.02 91.85 6.24
CA GLY A 85 -46.72 91.39 5.74
C GLY A 85 -46.24 90.12 6.45
N ALA A 86 -46.35 90.08 7.79
CA ALA A 86 -45.98 88.90 8.56
C ALA A 86 -46.93 87.72 8.28
N SER A 87 -48.24 87.97 8.18
CA SER A 87 -49.24 86.94 7.86
C SER A 87 -49.03 86.36 6.45
N SER A 88 -48.73 87.21 5.45
CA SER A 88 -48.39 86.80 4.09
C SER A 88 -47.11 85.96 4.03
N ALA A 89 -46.06 86.38 4.74
CA ALA A 89 -44.81 85.63 4.82
C ALA A 89 -45.01 84.27 5.50
N VAL A 90 -45.74 84.22 6.62
CA VAL A 90 -46.04 82.98 7.35
C VAL A 90 -46.91 82.04 6.51
N SER A 91 -47.96 82.54 5.85
CA SER A 91 -48.79 81.72 4.96
C SER A 91 -48.08 81.31 3.67
N GLY A 92 -47.20 82.15 3.13
CA GLY A 92 -46.35 81.82 2.00
C GLY A 92 -45.37 80.71 2.36
N LEU A 93 -44.69 80.82 3.50
CA LEU A 93 -43.82 79.76 4.04
C LEU A 93 -44.60 78.48 4.35
N ALA A 94 -45.82 78.59 4.89
CA ALA A 94 -46.70 77.45 5.09
C ALA A 94 -47.09 76.81 3.74
N GLY A 95 -47.36 77.61 2.71
CA GLY A 95 -47.64 77.11 1.36
C GLY A 95 -46.44 76.49 0.65
N LEU A 96 -45.25 77.03 0.87
CA LEU A 96 -43.97 76.42 0.48
C LEU A 96 -43.76 75.10 1.22
N GLY A 97 -44.03 75.06 2.52
CA GLY A 97 -43.98 73.86 3.36
C GLY A 97 -44.95 72.78 2.89
N VAL A 98 -46.20 73.16 2.59
CA VAL A 98 -47.23 72.29 2.01
C VAL A 98 -46.83 71.82 0.62
N GLY A 99 -46.31 72.70 -0.25
CA GLY A 99 -45.82 72.35 -1.59
C GLY A 99 -44.62 71.40 -1.55
N ILE A 100 -43.65 71.64 -0.66
CA ILE A 100 -42.50 70.75 -0.43
C ILE A 100 -43.00 69.43 0.14
N THR A 101 -43.92 69.44 1.08
CA THR A 101 -44.41 68.22 1.75
C THR A 101 -45.32 67.40 0.82
N LEU A 102 -46.12 68.03 -0.04
CA LEU A 102 -46.88 67.35 -1.09
C LEU A 102 -45.93 66.76 -2.14
N ASN A 103 -44.94 67.50 -2.62
CA ASN A 103 -43.94 66.93 -3.53
C ASN A 103 -43.05 65.88 -2.85
N TYR A 104 -42.81 65.99 -1.55
CA TYR A 104 -42.12 64.98 -0.78
C TYR A 104 -43.02 63.77 -0.49
N ALA A 105 -44.34 63.91 -0.38
CA ALA A 105 -45.28 62.81 -0.16
C ALA A 105 -45.62 62.08 -1.47
N ILE A 106 -45.78 62.83 -2.56
CA ILE A 106 -45.99 62.32 -3.93
C ILE A 106 -44.67 61.78 -4.50
N GLY A 107 -43.56 62.46 -4.20
CA GLY A 107 -42.19 62.08 -4.59
C GLY A 107 -41.48 61.13 -3.61
N ARG A 108 -42.01 60.87 -2.40
CA ARG A 108 -41.63 59.71 -1.56
C ARG A 108 -42.21 58.46 -2.19
N LYS A 109 -41.57 58.08 -3.28
CA LYS A 109 -40.59 57.02 -3.22
C LYS A 109 -39.58 57.36 -4.31
N ASP A 110 -38.29 57.14 -4.03
CA ASP A 110 -37.40 56.59 -5.06
C ASP A 110 -37.99 55.23 -5.51
N LYS A 111 -39.19 55.25 -6.09
CA LYS A 111 -39.77 54.13 -6.82
C LYS A 111 -38.91 54.11 -8.06
N LEU A 112 -37.78 53.43 -7.94
CA LEU A 112 -37.15 52.79 -9.08
C LEU A 112 -38.29 51.97 -9.68
N SER A 113 -38.85 52.47 -10.78
CA SER A 113 -39.69 51.62 -11.61
C SER A 113 -38.69 50.75 -12.34
N HIS A 114 -38.49 49.55 -11.80
CA HIS A 114 -37.77 48.52 -12.53
C HIS A 114 -38.56 48.22 -13.78
N LEU A 115 -37.82 47.84 -14.83
CA LEU A 115 -38.46 47.40 -16.05
C LEU A 115 -39.27 46.14 -15.76
N ASP A 116 -40.49 46.10 -16.24
CA ASP A 116 -41.26 44.88 -16.35
C ASP A 116 -40.56 43.97 -17.35
N ASN A 117 -40.62 42.66 -17.12
CA ASN A 117 -39.98 41.68 -17.99
C ASN A 117 -40.78 41.49 -19.30
N ASN A 118 -40.92 42.55 -20.09
CA ASN A 118 -41.63 42.56 -21.36
C ASN A 118 -40.93 43.47 -22.40
N TYR A 119 -41.10 43.13 -23.68
CA TYR A 119 -40.42 43.79 -24.80
C TYR A 119 -40.74 45.29 -24.93
N ASN A 120 -41.99 45.66 -24.70
CA ASN A 120 -42.46 47.02 -24.91
C ASN A 120 -41.79 47.97 -23.91
N ASP A 121 -41.63 47.55 -22.66
CA ASP A 121 -40.99 48.36 -21.61
C ASP A 121 -39.49 48.50 -21.86
N PHE A 122 -38.82 47.41 -22.25
CA PHE A 122 -37.40 47.47 -22.66
C PHE A 122 -37.17 48.41 -23.85
N SER A 123 -38.04 48.35 -24.86
CA SER A 123 -37.96 49.20 -26.05
C SER A 123 -38.25 50.67 -25.73
N GLU A 124 -39.26 50.94 -24.90
CA GLU A 124 -39.57 52.29 -24.42
C GLU A 124 -38.42 52.88 -23.60
N TRP A 125 -37.75 52.07 -22.79
CA TRP A 125 -36.56 52.49 -22.05
C TRP A 125 -35.41 52.82 -22.99
N ALA A 126 -35.12 51.95 -23.96
CA ALA A 126 -34.05 52.15 -24.93
C ALA A 126 -34.27 53.41 -25.77
N GLU A 127 -35.48 53.66 -26.26
CA GLU A 127 -35.80 54.85 -27.04
C GLU A 127 -35.61 56.15 -26.25
N LYS A 128 -35.95 56.14 -24.95
CA LYS A 128 -35.71 57.27 -24.04
C LYS A 128 -34.24 57.44 -23.66
N TYR A 129 -33.45 56.37 -23.72
CA TYR A 129 -32.00 56.40 -23.50
C TYR A 129 -31.27 57.00 -24.70
N SER A 130 -31.45 56.42 -25.88
CA SER A 130 -30.97 56.96 -27.16
C SER A 130 -31.75 56.34 -28.33
N ARG A 131 -32.05 57.17 -29.34
CA ARG A 131 -32.73 56.73 -30.57
C ARG A 131 -31.84 55.89 -31.47
N ASP A 132 -30.54 55.85 -31.23
CA ASP A 132 -29.56 55.17 -32.07
C ASP A 132 -29.45 53.68 -31.72
N TYR A 133 -30.14 53.22 -30.67
CA TYR A 133 -30.05 51.84 -30.20
C TYR A 133 -31.37 51.07 -30.38
N LYS A 134 -31.25 49.76 -30.55
CA LYS A 134 -32.33 48.76 -30.50
C LYS A 134 -32.07 47.80 -29.34
N VAL A 135 -33.11 47.14 -28.85
CA VAL A 135 -33.00 46.12 -27.80
C VAL A 135 -32.79 44.74 -28.42
N VAL A 136 -31.83 43.99 -27.89
CA VAL A 136 -31.68 42.55 -28.12
C VAL A 136 -32.55 41.84 -27.09
N GLN A 137 -33.78 41.51 -27.44
CA GLN A 137 -34.83 41.03 -26.53
C GLN A 137 -34.46 39.69 -25.88
N SER A 138 -33.99 38.71 -26.65
CA SER A 138 -33.73 37.35 -26.18
C SER A 138 -32.68 37.30 -25.07
N ARG A 139 -31.82 38.32 -25.00
CA ARG A 139 -30.73 38.45 -24.03
C ARG A 139 -30.97 39.52 -22.96
N SER A 140 -32.11 40.22 -23.04
CA SER A 140 -32.47 41.29 -22.11
C SER A 140 -33.32 40.79 -20.95
N THR A 141 -33.08 41.36 -19.78
CA THR A 141 -33.77 41.07 -18.51
C THR A 141 -33.99 42.38 -17.74
N PRO A 142 -34.89 42.41 -16.73
CA PRO A 142 -35.09 43.60 -15.89
C PRO A 142 -33.82 44.12 -15.20
N SER A 143 -32.82 43.26 -15.00
CA SER A 143 -31.53 43.60 -14.39
C SER A 143 -30.42 43.91 -15.39
N ARG A 144 -30.61 43.61 -16.68
CA ARG A 144 -29.59 43.72 -17.73
C ARG A 144 -30.25 43.94 -19.08
N LEU A 145 -30.09 45.12 -19.68
CA LEU A 145 -30.59 45.42 -21.01
C LEU A 145 -29.42 45.40 -21.99
N LEU A 146 -29.51 44.54 -23.01
CA LEU A 146 -28.53 44.50 -24.09
C LEU A 146 -29.06 45.33 -25.25
N LEU A 147 -28.31 46.38 -25.59
CA LEU A 147 -28.62 47.29 -26.68
C LEU A 147 -27.65 47.07 -27.83
N ILE A 148 -28.12 47.32 -29.05
CA ILE A 148 -27.30 47.29 -30.26
C ILE A 148 -27.49 48.58 -31.04
N ASN A 149 -26.38 49.20 -31.44
CA ASN A 149 -26.39 50.38 -32.28
C ASN A 149 -27.03 50.05 -33.65
N LYS A 150 -27.96 50.88 -34.10
CA LYS A 150 -28.69 50.70 -35.35
C LYS A 150 -27.76 50.74 -36.56
N ASP A 151 -26.66 51.49 -36.48
CA ASP A 151 -25.69 51.60 -37.57
C ASP A 151 -24.72 50.41 -37.63
N ALA A 152 -24.73 49.53 -36.62
CA ALA A 152 -23.87 48.35 -36.53
C ALA A 152 -24.14 47.31 -37.61
N GLU A 153 -25.32 47.31 -38.21
CA GLU A 153 -25.74 46.33 -39.22
C GLU A 153 -24.71 46.13 -40.33
N GLN A 154 -24.12 47.21 -40.85
CA GLN A 154 -23.18 47.16 -41.97
C GLN A 154 -21.76 46.74 -41.58
N TYR A 155 -21.37 46.87 -40.31
CA TYR A 155 -20.01 46.58 -39.83
C TYR A 155 -19.94 45.43 -38.83
N TYR A 156 -21.08 44.79 -38.54
CA TYR A 156 -21.16 43.63 -37.67
C TYR A 156 -20.27 42.49 -38.16
N SER A 157 -19.70 41.71 -37.22
CA SER A 157 -18.95 40.50 -37.53
C SER A 157 -19.32 39.35 -36.59
N PHE A 158 -19.55 38.17 -37.14
CA PHE A 158 -19.78 36.95 -36.37
C PHE A 158 -18.45 36.36 -35.87
N ARG A 159 -18.34 36.16 -34.56
CA ARG A 159 -17.21 35.43 -33.94
C ARG A 159 -17.64 34.07 -33.39
N ASN A 160 -18.94 33.85 -33.25
CA ASN A 160 -19.57 32.62 -32.75
C ASN A 160 -21.05 32.63 -33.15
N MET A 161 -21.77 31.53 -32.89
CA MET A 161 -23.21 31.47 -33.15
C MET A 161 -24.08 32.41 -32.30
N GLU A 162 -23.59 32.93 -31.17
CA GLU A 162 -24.33 33.92 -30.37
C GLU A 162 -24.39 35.27 -31.09
N ASP A 163 -23.28 35.71 -31.70
CA ASP A 163 -23.26 36.91 -32.55
C ASP A 163 -24.24 36.78 -33.74
N VAL A 164 -24.38 35.57 -34.31
CA VAL A 164 -25.35 35.27 -35.38
C VAL A 164 -26.79 35.46 -34.89
N ASP A 165 -27.13 34.86 -33.74
CA ASP A 165 -28.47 34.94 -33.15
C ASP A 165 -28.84 36.40 -32.84
N ILE A 166 -27.91 37.15 -32.25
CA ILE A 166 -28.10 38.57 -31.93
C ILE A 166 -28.35 39.38 -33.21
N PHE A 167 -27.58 39.14 -34.27
CA PHE A 167 -27.74 39.85 -35.53
C PHE A 167 -29.08 39.57 -36.21
N LEU A 168 -29.47 38.30 -36.32
CA LEU A 168 -30.74 37.90 -36.94
C LEU A 168 -31.95 38.43 -36.16
N GLU A 169 -31.85 38.48 -34.83
CA GLU A 169 -32.88 39.08 -33.99
C GLU A 169 -32.97 40.59 -34.16
N SER A 170 -31.82 41.28 -34.19
CA SER A 170 -31.75 42.75 -34.18
C SER A 170 -32.00 43.40 -35.54
N PHE A 171 -31.64 42.69 -36.61
CA PHE A 171 -31.75 43.12 -38.00
C PHE A 171 -32.48 42.08 -38.86
N PRO A 172 -33.76 41.80 -38.56
CA PRO A 172 -34.53 40.86 -39.35
C PRO A 172 -34.69 41.42 -40.77
N ASN A 173 -34.29 40.64 -41.78
CA ASN A 173 -34.24 41.03 -43.19
C ASN A 173 -33.16 42.07 -43.54
N SER A 174 -32.00 42.02 -42.87
CA SER A 174 -30.85 42.86 -43.21
C SER A 174 -30.42 42.70 -44.67
N ASN A 175 -30.28 43.82 -45.39
CA ASN A 175 -29.65 43.83 -46.72
C ASN A 175 -28.12 43.63 -46.66
N HIS A 176 -27.53 43.67 -45.46
CA HIS A 176 -26.11 43.49 -45.22
C HIS A 176 -25.74 42.07 -44.78
N LEU A 177 -26.72 41.17 -44.61
CA LEU A 177 -26.48 39.79 -44.14
C LEU A 177 -25.38 39.08 -44.94
N LEU A 178 -25.44 39.11 -46.27
CA LEU A 178 -24.41 38.49 -47.13
C LEU A 178 -23.01 39.07 -46.88
N LEU A 179 -22.89 40.38 -46.70
CA LEU A 179 -21.62 41.05 -46.45
C LEU A 179 -21.09 40.74 -45.05
N VAL A 180 -21.97 40.61 -44.05
CA VAL A 180 -21.60 40.18 -42.69
C VAL A 180 -21.15 38.72 -42.71
N CYS A 181 -21.89 37.80 -43.34
CA CYS A 181 -21.46 36.42 -43.51
C CYS A 181 -20.09 36.32 -44.19
N ALA A 182 -19.89 37.01 -45.32
CA ALA A 182 -18.68 36.97 -46.13
C ALA A 182 -17.41 37.40 -45.38
N ARG A 183 -17.51 38.34 -44.43
CA ARG A 183 -16.34 38.81 -43.66
C ARG A 183 -16.07 38.00 -42.40
N SER A 184 -17.03 37.17 -41.99
CA SER A 184 -17.05 36.60 -40.64
C SER A 184 -16.90 35.09 -40.60
N TYR A 185 -17.24 34.38 -41.68
CA TYR A 185 -17.27 32.91 -41.64
C TYR A 185 -15.93 32.28 -41.25
N GLU A 186 -14.80 32.91 -41.59
CA GLU A 186 -13.45 32.42 -41.22
C GLU A 186 -13.18 32.47 -39.71
N ASN A 187 -13.95 33.26 -38.95
CA ASN A 187 -13.83 33.34 -37.49
C ASN A 187 -14.76 32.34 -36.77
N ILE A 188 -15.64 31.66 -37.50
CA ILE A 188 -16.59 30.69 -36.93
C ILE A 188 -15.90 29.33 -36.81
N PRO A 189 -15.97 28.66 -35.64
CA PRO A 189 -15.40 27.33 -35.48
C PRO A 189 -15.93 26.33 -36.50
N TYR A 190 -15.07 25.41 -36.97
CA TYR A 190 -15.42 24.36 -37.94
C TYR A 190 -16.76 23.67 -37.66
N ALA A 191 -16.98 23.25 -36.41
CA ALA A 191 -18.19 22.54 -36.00
C ALA A 191 -19.49 23.38 -36.10
N GLU A 192 -19.38 24.72 -36.09
CA GLU A 192 -20.52 25.63 -36.13
C GLU A 192 -20.87 26.08 -37.55
N LEU A 193 -19.97 25.91 -38.53
CA LEU A 193 -20.18 26.34 -39.93
C LEU A 193 -21.43 25.73 -40.58
N PRO A 194 -21.77 24.43 -40.40
CA PRO A 194 -23.04 23.90 -40.90
C PRO A 194 -24.26 24.57 -40.27
N THR A 195 -24.19 24.89 -38.97
CA THR A 195 -25.28 25.58 -38.27
C THR A 195 -25.45 27.01 -38.76
N LEU A 196 -24.35 27.70 -39.11
CA LEU A 196 -24.41 29.02 -39.74
C LEU A 196 -25.22 28.96 -41.05
N LEU A 197 -24.89 28.00 -41.93
CA LEU A 197 -25.57 27.81 -43.22
C LEU A 197 -27.05 27.46 -43.06
N GLU A 198 -27.43 26.75 -42.00
CA GLU A 198 -28.84 26.46 -41.69
C GLU A 198 -29.61 27.68 -41.16
N LYS A 199 -28.96 28.55 -40.39
CA LYS A 199 -29.61 29.71 -39.73
C LYS A 199 -29.74 30.93 -40.65
N VAL A 200 -28.80 31.16 -41.55
CA VAL A 200 -28.78 32.37 -42.39
C VAL A 200 -29.34 32.07 -43.79
N ASP A 201 -30.30 32.88 -44.25
CA ASP A 201 -30.85 32.74 -45.61
C ASP A 201 -29.92 33.39 -46.63
N ILE A 202 -28.92 32.63 -47.06
CA ILE A 202 -27.93 33.03 -48.08
C ILE A 202 -27.91 32.07 -49.28
N SER A 203 -28.98 31.28 -49.43
CA SER A 203 -29.09 30.20 -50.43
C SER A 203 -28.87 30.71 -51.86
N GLY A 204 -28.03 30.02 -52.62
CA GLY A 204 -27.67 30.34 -54.01
C GLY A 204 -26.65 31.48 -54.16
N SER A 205 -26.14 32.05 -53.07
CA SER A 205 -25.13 33.12 -53.13
C SER A 205 -23.70 32.58 -53.31
N ALA A 206 -22.80 33.43 -53.82
CA ALA A 206 -21.37 33.11 -53.85
C ALA A 206 -20.80 32.87 -52.44
N VAL A 207 -21.27 33.64 -51.45
CA VAL A 207 -20.88 33.52 -50.04
C VAL A 207 -21.23 32.15 -49.47
N GLU A 208 -22.39 31.59 -49.82
CA GLU A 208 -22.76 30.24 -49.41
C GLU A 208 -21.77 29.20 -49.96
N LYS A 209 -21.37 29.34 -51.23
CA LYS A 209 -20.36 28.47 -51.85
C LYS A 209 -19.01 28.60 -51.13
N ASP A 210 -18.59 29.82 -50.81
CA ASP A 210 -17.32 30.09 -50.12
C ASP A 210 -17.30 29.49 -48.71
N ILE A 211 -18.40 29.60 -47.94
CA ILE A 211 -18.52 29.01 -46.61
C ILE A 211 -18.47 27.48 -46.67
N LYS A 212 -19.18 26.86 -47.62
CA LYS A 212 -19.15 25.40 -47.82
C LYS A 212 -17.75 24.92 -48.20
N LEU A 213 -17.07 25.64 -49.10
CA LEU A 213 -15.71 25.32 -49.50
C LEU A 213 -14.72 25.47 -48.35
N HIS A 214 -14.87 26.53 -47.55
CA HIS A 214 -14.07 26.75 -46.35
C HIS A 214 -14.26 25.62 -45.33
N TYR A 215 -15.51 25.18 -45.10
CA TYR A 215 -15.80 24.03 -44.23
C TYR A 215 -15.07 22.77 -44.71
N ILE A 216 -15.16 22.43 -46.00
CA ILE A 216 -14.46 21.27 -46.58
C ILE A 216 -12.93 21.39 -46.40
N ASN A 217 -12.36 22.56 -46.68
CA ASN A 217 -10.90 22.74 -46.65
C ASN A 217 -10.33 22.82 -45.22
N GLN A 218 -11.15 23.14 -44.22
CA GLN A 218 -10.77 23.17 -42.81
C GLN A 218 -10.87 21.81 -42.09
N SER A 219 -11.32 20.75 -42.77
CA SER A 219 -11.29 19.39 -42.22
C SER A 219 -9.86 19.03 -41.78
N GLN A 220 -9.72 18.31 -40.68
CA GLN A 220 -8.41 17.90 -40.15
C GLN A 220 -8.12 16.42 -40.39
N THR A 221 -9.17 15.63 -40.60
CA THR A 221 -9.09 14.19 -40.82
C THR A 221 -9.83 13.78 -42.08
N LEU A 222 -9.46 12.63 -42.65
CA LEU A 222 -10.19 12.08 -43.81
C LEU A 222 -11.68 11.88 -43.50
N SER A 223 -12.02 11.44 -42.28
CA SER A 223 -13.41 11.24 -41.88
C SER A 223 -14.21 12.55 -41.88
N GLU A 224 -13.62 13.64 -41.39
CA GLU A 224 -14.24 14.97 -41.44
C GLU A 224 -14.39 15.45 -42.88
N TYR A 225 -13.37 15.27 -43.71
CA TYR A 225 -13.38 15.64 -45.12
C TYR A 225 -14.48 14.90 -45.90
N ILE A 226 -14.59 13.59 -45.71
CA ILE A 226 -15.66 12.76 -46.29
C ILE A 226 -17.04 13.26 -45.83
N THR A 227 -17.20 13.50 -44.53
CA THR A 227 -18.47 14.01 -43.97
C THR A 227 -18.84 15.37 -44.59
N ALA A 228 -17.85 16.25 -44.79
CA ALA A 228 -18.07 17.55 -45.42
C ALA A 228 -18.46 17.44 -46.90
N LEU A 229 -17.87 16.49 -47.64
CA LEU A 229 -18.25 16.20 -49.03
C LEU A 229 -19.66 15.60 -49.14
N ASP A 230 -20.04 14.72 -48.20
CA ASP A 230 -21.39 14.15 -48.12
C ASP A 230 -22.44 15.22 -47.85
N LEU A 231 -22.14 16.17 -46.96
CA LEU A 231 -23.03 17.30 -46.65
C LEU A 231 -23.14 18.29 -47.81
N TYR A 232 -22.05 18.54 -48.53
CA TYR A 232 -21.98 19.54 -49.60
C TYR A 232 -21.41 18.97 -50.90
N PRO A 233 -22.16 18.09 -51.58
CA PRO A 233 -21.70 17.48 -52.82
C PRO A 233 -21.55 18.54 -53.93
N ASN A 234 -20.54 18.36 -54.79
CA ASN A 234 -20.24 19.22 -55.95
C ASN A 234 -19.72 20.63 -55.63
N ILE A 235 -19.33 20.94 -54.38
CA ILE A 235 -18.66 22.21 -54.07
C ILE A 235 -17.21 22.23 -54.56
N LYS A 236 -16.56 21.06 -54.55
CA LYS A 236 -15.17 20.86 -54.92
C LYS A 236 -15.09 20.17 -56.27
N ASP A 237 -14.32 20.74 -57.19
CA ASP A 237 -14.20 20.24 -58.57
C ASP A 237 -13.42 18.92 -58.65
N ASP A 238 -12.37 18.78 -57.83
CA ASP A 238 -11.59 17.55 -57.68
C ASP A 238 -11.45 17.19 -56.19
N PRO A 239 -12.40 16.42 -55.62
CA PRO A 239 -12.31 16.01 -54.23
C PRO A 239 -11.30 14.87 -53.99
N TYR A 240 -10.80 14.23 -55.05
CA TYR A 240 -9.98 13.01 -54.97
C TYR A 240 -8.56 13.35 -54.54
N ASP A 241 -7.88 14.23 -55.28
CA ASP A 241 -6.48 14.59 -55.04
C ASP A 241 -6.30 15.19 -53.64
N ASP A 242 -7.16 16.14 -53.27
CA ASP A 242 -7.11 16.79 -51.96
C ASP A 242 -7.43 15.81 -50.81
N GLY A 243 -8.27 14.80 -51.07
CA GLY A 243 -8.62 13.78 -50.08
C GLY A 243 -7.40 12.97 -49.60
N ILE A 244 -6.38 12.80 -50.46
CA ILE A 244 -5.15 12.07 -50.12
C ILE A 244 -4.35 12.82 -49.04
N GLU A 245 -4.42 14.15 -49.00
CA GLU A 245 -3.68 14.96 -48.01
C GLU A 245 -4.15 14.70 -46.57
N TYR A 246 -5.41 14.27 -46.40
CA TYR A 246 -6.03 14.00 -45.10
C TYR A 246 -5.82 12.56 -44.60
N ILE A 247 -5.12 11.71 -45.37
CA ILE A 247 -4.77 10.35 -44.96
C ILE A 247 -3.64 10.41 -43.92
N GLY A 248 -3.96 10.07 -42.67
CA GLY A 248 -3.00 10.07 -41.56
C GLY A 248 -2.57 8.67 -41.10
N SER A 249 -3.22 7.62 -41.60
CA SER A 249 -2.98 6.24 -41.16
C SER A 249 -3.35 5.21 -42.23
N MET A 250 -2.96 3.96 -41.98
CA MET A 250 -3.35 2.83 -42.83
C MET A 250 -4.86 2.53 -42.80
N ILE A 251 -5.56 2.91 -41.73
CA ILE A 251 -7.03 2.79 -41.66
C ILE A 251 -7.68 3.79 -42.61
N ASP A 252 -7.14 5.02 -42.66
CA ASP A 252 -7.62 6.06 -43.57
C ASP A 252 -7.42 5.66 -45.03
N VAL A 253 -6.36 4.92 -45.36
CA VAL A 253 -6.14 4.38 -46.71
C VAL A 253 -7.32 3.52 -47.16
N ALA A 254 -7.78 2.59 -46.32
CA ALA A 254 -8.92 1.73 -46.68
C ALA A 254 -10.23 2.53 -46.72
N GLN A 255 -10.41 3.50 -45.83
CA GLN A 255 -11.57 4.40 -45.86
C GLN A 255 -11.60 5.23 -47.15
N TYR A 256 -10.45 5.76 -47.58
CA TYR A 256 -10.28 6.52 -48.80
C TYR A 256 -10.64 5.68 -50.03
N THR A 257 -10.07 4.48 -50.17
CA THR A 257 -10.36 3.55 -51.27
C THR A 257 -11.84 3.14 -51.31
N LYS A 258 -12.49 3.02 -50.15
CA LYS A 258 -13.91 2.66 -50.07
C LYS A 258 -14.81 3.81 -50.51
N TYR A 259 -14.47 5.04 -50.15
CA TYR A 259 -15.30 6.21 -50.44
C TYR A 259 -15.09 6.73 -51.87
N PHE A 260 -13.84 6.81 -52.33
CA PHE A 260 -13.49 7.30 -53.65
C PHE A 260 -13.38 6.15 -54.65
N SER A 261 -14.25 6.13 -55.67
CA SER A 261 -14.36 5.01 -56.62
C SER A 261 -13.21 4.89 -57.63
N THR A 262 -12.43 5.97 -57.81
CA THR A 262 -11.29 6.05 -58.74
C THR A 262 -10.14 6.82 -58.09
N PRO A 263 -9.50 6.26 -57.04
CA PRO A 263 -8.39 6.93 -56.38
C PRO A 263 -7.19 7.04 -57.33
N ASP A 264 -6.35 8.08 -57.17
CA ASP A 264 -4.99 8.04 -57.72
C ASP A 264 -4.21 6.96 -56.95
N GLU A 265 -4.25 5.75 -57.49
CA GLU A 265 -3.70 4.55 -56.86
C GLU A 265 -2.20 4.70 -56.56
N ASN A 266 -1.45 5.41 -57.41
CA ASN A 266 -0.01 5.60 -57.21
C ASN A 266 0.28 6.49 -56.00
N GLN A 267 -0.38 7.65 -55.91
CA GLN A 267 -0.22 8.56 -54.76
C GLN A 267 -0.70 7.92 -53.46
N LEU A 268 -1.80 7.19 -53.51
CA LEU A 268 -2.33 6.46 -52.36
C LEU A 268 -1.35 5.39 -51.86
N ILE A 269 -0.75 4.64 -52.78
CA ILE A 269 0.29 3.66 -52.49
C ILE A 269 1.51 4.33 -51.84
N GLU A 270 2.00 5.42 -52.39
CA GLU A 270 3.16 6.15 -51.84
C GLU A 270 2.91 6.61 -50.41
N ARG A 271 1.69 7.11 -50.12
CA ARG A 271 1.27 7.45 -48.76
C ARG A 271 1.20 6.21 -47.87
N ALA A 272 0.60 5.12 -48.35
CA ALA A 272 0.44 3.89 -47.57
C ALA A 272 1.78 3.24 -47.20
N VAL A 273 2.78 3.29 -48.07
CA VAL A 273 4.14 2.80 -47.80
C VAL A 273 4.73 3.48 -46.55
N ASN A 274 4.56 4.80 -46.41
CA ASN A 274 5.08 5.56 -45.27
C ASN A 274 4.44 5.18 -43.91
N PHE A 275 3.26 4.55 -43.94
CA PHE A 275 2.56 4.09 -42.74
C PHE A 275 2.85 2.61 -42.41
N ALA A 276 3.46 1.85 -43.33
CA ALA A 276 3.76 0.44 -43.18
C ALA A 276 5.05 0.19 -42.37
N THR A 277 5.05 0.67 -41.12
CA THR A 277 6.24 0.73 -40.24
C THR A 277 6.34 -0.38 -39.21
N ASP A 278 5.33 -1.25 -39.14
CA ASP A 278 5.29 -2.42 -38.26
C ASP A 278 4.65 -3.63 -38.97
N PHE A 279 4.75 -4.80 -38.35
CA PHE A 279 4.25 -6.04 -38.94
C PHE A 279 2.74 -6.01 -39.24
N GLN A 280 1.92 -5.42 -38.36
CA GLN A 280 0.47 -5.37 -38.57
C GLN A 280 0.11 -4.41 -39.70
N THR A 281 0.76 -3.26 -39.78
CA THR A 281 0.55 -2.30 -40.87
C THR A 281 1.03 -2.83 -42.21
N VAL A 282 2.14 -3.58 -42.27
CA VAL A 282 2.60 -4.28 -43.49
C VAL A 282 1.61 -5.38 -43.93
N LYS A 283 1.07 -6.16 -42.98
CA LYS A 283 0.03 -7.16 -43.28
C LYS A 283 -1.23 -6.52 -43.84
N TYR A 284 -1.64 -5.39 -43.26
CA TYR A 284 -2.77 -4.62 -43.75
C TYR A 284 -2.50 -4.03 -45.14
N PHE A 285 -1.32 -3.46 -45.36
CA PHE A 285 -0.87 -2.96 -46.66
C PHE A 285 -0.97 -4.05 -47.74
N ASN A 286 -0.51 -5.27 -47.46
CA ASN A 286 -0.65 -6.41 -48.38
C ASN A 286 -2.10 -6.76 -48.72
N THR A 287 -3.00 -6.60 -47.74
CA THR A 287 -4.42 -6.86 -47.94
C THR A 287 -5.07 -5.81 -48.85
N GLN A 288 -4.66 -4.55 -48.73
CA GLN A 288 -5.18 -3.45 -49.56
C GLN A 288 -4.55 -3.40 -50.95
N PHE A 289 -3.25 -3.71 -51.07
CA PHE A 289 -2.49 -3.59 -52.32
C PHE A 289 -1.72 -4.88 -52.66
N PRO A 290 -2.39 -6.01 -52.94
CA PRO A 290 -1.76 -7.33 -53.08
C PRO A 290 -0.79 -7.48 -54.27
N SER A 291 -0.71 -6.51 -55.19
CA SER A 291 0.16 -6.55 -56.38
C SER A 291 1.13 -5.37 -56.44
N ASN A 292 1.49 -4.83 -55.29
CA ASN A 292 2.25 -3.59 -55.17
C ASN A 292 3.77 -3.78 -55.39
N PRO A 293 4.45 -2.90 -56.15
CA PRO A 293 5.89 -3.01 -56.39
C PRO A 293 6.77 -2.62 -55.18
N TYR A 294 6.22 -1.96 -54.16
CA TYR A 294 6.93 -1.49 -52.96
C TYR A 294 6.96 -2.51 -51.81
N PHE A 295 6.50 -3.75 -52.02
CA PHE A 295 6.55 -4.79 -50.97
C PHE A 295 7.97 -4.99 -50.40
N ASP A 296 8.97 -5.00 -51.28
CA ASP A 296 10.35 -5.15 -50.84
C ASP A 296 10.79 -4.02 -49.92
N GLN A 297 10.35 -2.79 -50.18
CA GLN A 297 10.67 -1.65 -49.33
C GLN A 297 10.04 -1.81 -47.94
N VAL A 298 8.72 -2.02 -47.87
CA VAL A 298 8.00 -2.09 -46.58
C VAL A 298 8.45 -3.29 -45.74
N ILE A 299 8.76 -4.43 -46.38
CA ILE A 299 9.31 -5.61 -45.68
C ILE A 299 10.67 -5.26 -45.08
N LEU A 300 11.57 -4.64 -45.85
CA LEU A 300 12.92 -4.31 -45.39
C LEU A 300 12.94 -3.35 -44.21
N GLU A 301 12.01 -2.40 -44.16
CA GLU A 301 11.89 -1.42 -43.08
C GLU A 301 11.55 -2.09 -41.73
N ILE A 302 10.75 -3.17 -41.75
CA ILE A 302 10.29 -3.83 -40.52
C ILE A 302 11.14 -5.03 -40.08
N ILE A 303 12.09 -5.52 -40.89
CA ILE A 303 12.93 -6.69 -40.53
C ILE A 303 13.59 -6.49 -39.16
N GLN A 304 14.11 -5.28 -38.91
CA GLN A 304 14.88 -5.01 -37.70
C GLN A 304 14.00 -4.97 -36.45
N THR A 305 12.76 -4.51 -36.56
CA THR A 305 11.81 -4.33 -35.45
C THR A 305 10.91 -5.56 -35.23
N SER A 306 10.79 -6.45 -36.21
CA SER A 306 9.94 -7.63 -36.14
C SER A 306 10.47 -8.66 -35.13
N ILE A 307 9.59 -9.34 -34.41
CA ILE A 307 9.96 -10.50 -33.58
C ILE A 307 10.07 -11.78 -34.42
N ASP A 308 10.63 -12.85 -33.86
CA ASP A 308 10.86 -14.11 -34.58
C ASP A 308 9.60 -14.68 -35.25
N SER A 309 8.45 -14.71 -34.55
CA SER A 309 7.20 -15.21 -35.13
C SER A 309 6.69 -14.35 -36.28
N GLU A 310 6.93 -13.02 -36.23
CA GLU A 310 6.54 -12.10 -37.30
C GLU A 310 7.45 -12.27 -38.52
N LEU A 311 8.77 -12.43 -38.32
CA LEU A 311 9.71 -12.74 -39.41
C LEU A 311 9.35 -14.04 -40.13
N GLU A 312 8.92 -15.06 -39.39
CA GLU A 312 8.44 -16.32 -39.96
C GLU A 312 7.17 -16.11 -40.80
N GLU A 313 6.18 -15.39 -40.26
CA GLU A 313 4.93 -15.09 -40.98
C GLU A 313 5.19 -14.19 -42.20
N LEU A 314 6.17 -13.27 -42.17
CA LEU A 314 6.56 -12.48 -43.34
C LEU A 314 7.05 -13.35 -44.50
N VAL A 315 7.78 -14.43 -44.22
CA VAL A 315 8.21 -15.38 -45.27
C VAL A 315 7.01 -16.08 -45.92
N GLU A 316 5.95 -16.34 -45.15
CA GLU A 316 4.73 -16.99 -45.64
C GLU A 316 3.79 -16.02 -46.37
N LEU A 317 3.72 -14.76 -45.92
CA LEU A 317 2.85 -13.73 -46.51
C LEU A 317 3.35 -13.19 -47.83
N PHE A 318 4.68 -13.16 -48.05
CA PHE A 318 5.28 -12.53 -49.23
C PHE A 318 6.26 -13.45 -49.98
N PRO A 319 5.88 -14.69 -50.34
CA PRO A 319 6.84 -15.69 -50.85
C PRO A 319 7.60 -15.27 -52.12
N GLU A 320 7.03 -14.36 -52.91
CA GLU A 320 7.60 -13.87 -54.18
C GLU A 320 8.43 -12.57 -54.02
N SER A 321 8.50 -11.98 -52.83
CA SER A 321 9.26 -10.74 -52.60
C SER A 321 10.77 -10.99 -52.69
N SER A 322 11.50 -10.09 -53.36
CA SER A 322 12.96 -10.18 -53.45
C SER A 322 13.65 -9.91 -52.11
N ALA A 323 12.95 -9.25 -51.18
CA ALA A 323 13.40 -9.03 -49.80
C ALA A 323 13.34 -10.28 -48.91
N ILE A 324 12.59 -11.33 -49.29
CA ILE A 324 12.42 -12.53 -48.45
C ILE A 324 13.74 -13.23 -48.13
N GLU A 325 14.70 -13.23 -49.05
CA GLU A 325 16.01 -13.81 -48.76
C GLU A 325 16.74 -13.09 -47.63
N LYS A 326 16.47 -11.80 -47.40
CA LYS A 326 16.97 -11.07 -46.23
C LYS A 326 16.16 -11.40 -44.98
N VAL A 327 14.83 -11.53 -45.08
CA VAL A 327 13.96 -11.95 -43.95
C VAL A 327 14.39 -13.32 -43.43
N LYS A 328 14.55 -14.31 -44.32
CA LYS A 328 15.00 -15.67 -43.94
C LYS A 328 16.39 -15.65 -43.28
N LYS A 329 17.34 -14.86 -43.83
CA LYS A 329 18.67 -14.68 -43.23
C LYS A 329 18.57 -14.14 -41.82
N GLU A 330 17.82 -13.06 -41.63
CA GLU A 330 17.64 -12.46 -40.31
C GLU A 330 16.98 -13.43 -39.33
N TYR A 331 15.90 -14.11 -39.73
CA TYR A 331 15.20 -15.10 -38.91
C TYR A 331 16.11 -16.25 -38.45
N ILE A 332 16.98 -16.75 -39.34
CA ILE A 332 17.96 -17.77 -38.99
C ILE A 332 19.05 -17.20 -38.08
N LEU A 333 19.55 -15.99 -38.34
CA LEU A 333 20.60 -15.35 -37.54
C LEU A 333 20.14 -15.01 -36.11
N ARG A 334 18.86 -14.71 -35.92
CA ARG A 334 18.24 -14.45 -34.62
C ARG A 334 17.95 -15.71 -33.80
N SER A 335 18.37 -16.88 -34.28
CA SER A 335 18.22 -18.13 -33.53
C SER A 335 18.85 -18.02 -32.14
N GLY A 336 18.08 -18.35 -31.10
CA GLY A 336 18.53 -18.26 -29.71
C GLY A 336 19.50 -19.35 -29.26
N ASP A 337 19.78 -20.36 -30.10
CA ASP A 337 20.85 -21.33 -29.86
C ASP A 337 21.27 -22.01 -31.19
N ALA A 338 22.34 -22.79 -31.15
CA ALA A 338 22.85 -23.49 -32.33
C ALA A 338 21.88 -24.55 -32.89
N ARG A 339 21.00 -25.14 -32.06
CA ARG A 339 20.01 -26.14 -32.52
C ARG A 339 18.90 -25.47 -33.30
N ILE A 340 18.38 -24.35 -32.78
CA ILE A 340 17.37 -23.54 -33.46
C ILE A 340 17.94 -23.01 -34.78
N PHE A 341 19.21 -22.62 -34.81
CA PHE A 341 19.90 -22.24 -36.05
C PHE A 341 19.88 -23.38 -37.08
N ILE A 342 20.24 -24.61 -36.68
CA ILE A 342 20.23 -25.78 -37.57
C ILE A 342 18.82 -26.06 -38.08
N GLU A 343 17.80 -26.02 -37.20
CA GLU A 343 16.41 -26.25 -37.57
C GLU A 343 15.87 -25.19 -38.55
N ARG A 344 16.07 -23.91 -38.25
CA ARG A 344 15.62 -22.81 -39.13
C ARG A 344 16.36 -22.84 -40.46
N ASN A 345 17.67 -23.13 -40.46
CA ASN A 345 18.42 -23.28 -41.69
C ASN A 345 17.99 -24.51 -42.49
N ALA A 346 17.58 -25.59 -41.82
CA ALA A 346 17.01 -26.78 -42.46
C ALA A 346 15.74 -26.47 -43.24
N ARG A 347 14.89 -25.61 -42.68
CA ARG A 347 13.62 -25.21 -43.30
C ARG A 347 13.81 -24.33 -44.52
N TYR A 348 14.74 -23.38 -44.48
CA TYR A 348 14.85 -22.34 -45.53
C TYR A 348 16.08 -22.47 -46.45
N GLY A 349 17.09 -23.27 -46.10
CA GLY A 349 18.24 -23.56 -46.95
C GLY A 349 19.13 -22.35 -47.29
N VAL A 350 19.13 -21.31 -46.45
CA VAL A 350 19.82 -20.05 -46.72
C VAL A 350 21.34 -20.18 -46.64
N TYR A 351 21.83 -20.89 -45.63
CA TYR A 351 23.24 -21.16 -45.43
C TYR A 351 23.56 -22.61 -45.80
N ASP A 352 24.70 -22.81 -46.44
CA ASP A 352 25.18 -24.13 -46.85
C ASP A 352 25.77 -24.86 -45.63
N PHE A 353 24.88 -25.44 -44.82
CA PHE A 353 25.21 -26.29 -43.68
C PHE A 353 24.51 -27.64 -43.83
N ASN A 354 25.12 -28.68 -43.26
CA ASN A 354 24.39 -29.91 -43.06
C ASN A 354 23.27 -29.68 -42.04
N ASN A 355 22.05 -29.94 -42.45
CA ASN A 355 20.84 -29.69 -41.69
C ASN A 355 20.49 -30.81 -40.69
N SER A 356 21.31 -31.86 -40.63
CA SER A 356 21.08 -33.04 -39.79
C SER A 356 22.06 -33.18 -38.62
N TYR A 357 22.77 -32.12 -38.23
CA TYR A 357 23.74 -32.21 -37.13
C TYR A 357 23.04 -32.53 -35.80
N ASN A 358 23.43 -33.65 -35.18
CA ASN A 358 23.06 -33.92 -33.79
C ASN A 358 24.15 -33.39 -32.85
N LEU A 359 23.92 -32.24 -32.20
CA LEU A 359 24.93 -31.60 -31.36
C LEU A 359 25.32 -32.40 -30.09
N SER A 360 24.58 -33.46 -29.73
CA SER A 360 25.01 -34.38 -28.66
C SER A 360 26.05 -35.41 -29.15
N ASN A 361 26.17 -35.59 -30.47
CA ASN A 361 27.18 -36.43 -31.10
C ASN A 361 28.48 -35.61 -31.28
N LEU A 362 29.60 -36.18 -30.85
CA LEU A 362 30.91 -35.53 -30.89
C LEU A 362 31.32 -35.11 -32.30
N ASN A 363 31.14 -35.98 -33.29
CA ASN A 363 31.58 -35.74 -34.65
C ASN A 363 30.68 -34.70 -35.33
N ASP A 364 29.37 -34.78 -35.13
CA ASP A 364 28.43 -33.80 -35.69
C ASP A 364 28.65 -32.41 -35.09
N CYS A 365 28.84 -32.29 -33.77
CA CYS A 365 29.14 -31.02 -33.13
C CYS A 365 30.47 -30.43 -33.63
N LYS A 366 31.52 -31.27 -33.76
CA LYS A 366 32.81 -30.84 -34.31
C LYS A 366 32.68 -30.36 -35.77
N ASN A 367 31.93 -31.09 -36.59
CA ASN A 367 31.69 -30.74 -37.99
C ASN A 367 30.85 -29.46 -38.11
N PHE A 368 29.85 -29.28 -37.25
CA PHE A 368 29.08 -28.04 -37.14
C PHE A 368 29.97 -26.85 -36.80
N ILE A 369 30.78 -26.95 -35.74
CA ILE A 369 31.71 -25.89 -35.34
C ILE A 369 32.71 -25.59 -36.46
N SER A 370 33.29 -26.61 -37.09
CA SER A 370 34.20 -26.42 -38.23
C SER A 370 33.52 -25.70 -39.40
N SER A 371 32.28 -26.07 -39.71
CA SER A 371 31.47 -25.41 -40.74
C SER A 371 31.19 -23.95 -40.36
N MET A 372 30.89 -23.70 -39.09
CA MET A 372 30.61 -22.37 -38.55
C MET A 372 31.86 -21.47 -38.62
N THR A 373 33.02 -21.98 -38.20
CA THR A 373 34.31 -21.25 -38.24
C THR A 373 34.71 -20.87 -39.66
N THR A 374 34.49 -21.74 -40.63
CA THR A 374 34.86 -21.52 -42.04
C THR A 374 33.80 -20.76 -42.85
N ASN A 375 32.65 -20.45 -42.26
CA ASN A 375 31.57 -19.76 -42.95
C ASN A 375 31.88 -18.26 -43.11
N ASN A 376 32.06 -17.83 -44.36
CA ASN A 376 32.33 -16.42 -44.70
C ASN A 376 31.06 -15.58 -44.92
N LYS A 377 29.87 -16.20 -44.90
CA LYS A 377 28.57 -15.52 -45.07
C LYS A 377 27.94 -15.08 -43.74
N LEU A 378 28.43 -15.59 -42.61
CA LEU A 378 27.93 -15.28 -41.27
C LEU A 378 28.79 -14.22 -40.58
N PRO A 379 28.18 -13.26 -39.86
CA PRO A 379 28.92 -12.33 -39.01
C PRO A 379 29.74 -13.06 -37.94
N ASP A 380 30.93 -12.56 -37.62
CA ASP A 380 31.83 -13.18 -36.62
C ASP A 380 31.21 -13.31 -35.23
N GLN A 381 30.38 -12.33 -34.84
CA GLN A 381 29.64 -12.37 -33.59
C GLN A 381 28.64 -13.55 -33.55
N SER A 382 27.86 -13.75 -34.61
CA SER A 382 26.92 -14.87 -34.72
C SER A 382 27.65 -16.20 -34.75
N LYS A 383 28.78 -16.29 -35.47
CA LYS A 383 29.62 -17.51 -35.47
C LYS A 383 30.09 -17.88 -34.08
N THR A 384 30.64 -16.90 -33.35
CA THR A 384 31.14 -17.09 -31.98
C THR A 384 30.01 -17.59 -31.08
N TYR A 385 28.86 -16.92 -31.13
CA TYR A 385 27.68 -17.28 -30.36
C TYR A 385 27.19 -18.72 -30.63
N PHE A 386 27.07 -19.13 -31.90
CA PHE A 386 26.62 -20.49 -32.22
C PHE A 386 27.68 -21.54 -31.90
N ILE A 387 28.98 -21.23 -32.00
CA ILE A 387 30.06 -22.13 -31.57
C ILE A 387 30.02 -22.33 -30.04
N ASP A 388 29.81 -21.26 -29.27
CA ASP A 388 29.68 -21.31 -27.82
C ASP A 388 28.47 -22.17 -27.42
N SER A 389 27.31 -21.89 -28.01
CA SER A 389 26.07 -22.63 -27.78
C SER A 389 26.20 -24.12 -28.13
N ALA A 390 26.80 -24.47 -29.26
CA ALA A 390 27.01 -25.87 -29.65
C ALA A 390 27.99 -26.60 -28.71
N SER A 391 29.05 -25.92 -28.31
CA SER A 391 30.04 -26.43 -27.35
C SER A 391 29.40 -26.69 -25.98
N GLU A 392 28.61 -25.73 -25.49
CA GLU A 392 27.88 -25.84 -24.24
C GLU A 392 26.90 -27.01 -24.27
N TYR A 393 26.12 -27.14 -25.35
CA TYR A 393 25.16 -28.23 -25.49
C TYR A 393 25.84 -29.61 -25.40
N LEU A 394 26.89 -29.85 -26.20
CA LEU A 394 27.64 -31.11 -26.17
C LEU A 394 28.21 -31.41 -24.78
N LEU A 395 28.86 -30.43 -24.15
CA LEU A 395 29.47 -30.60 -22.84
C LEU A 395 28.43 -30.81 -21.73
N SER A 396 27.28 -30.15 -21.82
CA SER A 396 26.18 -30.29 -20.87
C SER A 396 25.57 -31.68 -20.89
N GLU A 397 25.26 -32.21 -22.08
CA GLU A 397 24.71 -33.56 -22.24
C GLU A 397 25.71 -34.62 -21.79
N ARG A 398 27.00 -34.44 -22.08
CA ARG A 398 28.02 -35.38 -21.62
C ARG A 398 28.25 -35.31 -20.11
N TYR A 399 28.25 -34.11 -19.52
CA TYR A 399 28.40 -33.93 -18.08
C TYR A 399 27.21 -34.51 -17.31
N LYS A 400 25.98 -34.30 -17.80
CA LYS A 400 24.75 -34.87 -17.22
C LYS A 400 24.80 -36.39 -17.13
N ASN A 401 25.44 -37.05 -18.10
CA ASN A 401 25.64 -38.49 -18.14
C ASN A 401 26.93 -38.95 -17.44
N THR A 402 27.69 -38.04 -16.81
CA THR A 402 28.92 -38.36 -16.07
C THR A 402 28.59 -38.57 -14.58
N PRO A 403 28.75 -39.78 -14.02
CA PRO A 403 28.54 -40.01 -12.60
C PRO A 403 29.42 -39.10 -11.71
N GLU A 404 28.97 -38.84 -10.48
CA GLU A 404 29.67 -37.95 -9.55
C GLU A 404 31.05 -38.48 -9.11
N ALA A 405 31.37 -39.76 -9.31
CA ALA A 405 32.61 -40.37 -8.82
C ALA A 405 33.89 -39.70 -9.39
N ASN A 406 34.96 -39.61 -8.58
CA ASN A 406 36.19 -38.92 -8.99
C ASN A 406 36.81 -39.47 -10.29
N TYR A 407 36.75 -40.78 -10.52
CA TYR A 407 37.33 -41.38 -11.73
C TYR A 407 36.54 -40.96 -12.98
N THR A 408 35.21 -40.98 -12.95
CA THR A 408 34.36 -40.52 -14.07
C THR A 408 34.48 -39.02 -14.31
N GLN A 409 34.61 -38.21 -13.26
CA GLN A 409 34.87 -36.77 -13.40
C GLN A 409 36.25 -36.50 -14.03
N ASN A 410 37.27 -37.29 -13.70
CA ASN A 410 38.58 -37.20 -14.36
C ASN A 410 38.56 -37.65 -15.82
N GLU A 411 37.77 -38.66 -16.17
CA GLU A 411 37.52 -39.05 -17.56
C GLU A 411 36.83 -37.93 -18.34
N PHE A 412 35.83 -37.27 -17.74
CA PHE A 412 35.17 -36.11 -18.33
C PHE A 412 36.15 -34.94 -18.52
N ILE A 413 36.97 -34.61 -17.52
CA ILE A 413 38.03 -33.58 -17.65
C ILE A 413 38.98 -33.90 -18.81
N SER A 414 39.40 -35.17 -18.93
CA SER A 414 40.28 -35.62 -20.01
C SER A 414 39.60 -35.49 -21.38
N PHE A 415 38.32 -35.85 -21.46
CA PHE A 415 37.50 -35.65 -22.66
C PHE A 415 37.44 -34.17 -23.06
N VAL A 416 37.16 -33.26 -22.12
CA VAL A 416 37.10 -31.82 -22.41
C VAL A 416 38.45 -31.29 -22.88
N ARG A 417 39.55 -31.66 -22.21
CA ARG A 417 40.91 -31.25 -22.59
C ARG A 417 41.31 -31.76 -23.97
N ASN A 418 40.97 -33.00 -24.31
CA ASN A 418 41.29 -33.58 -25.62
C ASN A 418 40.53 -32.92 -26.78
N ASN A 419 39.48 -32.14 -26.50
CA ASN A 419 38.65 -31.48 -27.49
C ASN A 419 38.68 -29.94 -27.38
N SER A 420 39.48 -29.37 -26.47
CA SER A 420 39.49 -27.93 -26.19
C SER A 420 40.07 -27.06 -27.30
N ASN A 421 40.69 -27.66 -28.33
CA ASN A 421 41.24 -26.93 -29.46
C ASN A 421 40.18 -26.49 -30.48
N TRP A 422 39.00 -27.09 -30.46
CA TRP A 422 37.88 -26.72 -31.33
C TRP A 422 36.61 -26.36 -30.56
N LEU A 423 36.49 -26.76 -29.29
CA LEU A 423 35.41 -26.27 -28.42
C LEU A 423 35.61 -24.79 -28.06
N SER A 424 34.50 -24.11 -27.76
CA SER A 424 34.49 -22.80 -27.12
C SER A 424 35.33 -22.80 -25.84
N LYS A 425 36.12 -21.73 -25.66
CA LYS A 425 36.99 -21.55 -24.50
C LYS A 425 36.17 -21.37 -23.23
N GLU A 426 35.09 -20.61 -23.31
CA GLU A 426 34.18 -20.28 -22.22
C GLU A 426 33.48 -21.54 -21.71
N ALA A 427 32.86 -22.31 -22.62
CA ALA A 427 32.20 -23.58 -22.29
C ALA A 427 33.19 -24.59 -21.69
N THR A 428 34.39 -24.70 -22.28
CA THR A 428 35.48 -25.55 -21.78
C THR A 428 35.85 -25.19 -20.34
N GLN A 429 36.09 -23.92 -20.04
CA GLN A 429 36.47 -23.48 -18.70
C GLN A 429 35.37 -23.72 -17.67
N TYR A 430 34.12 -23.44 -18.03
CA TYR A 430 32.96 -23.65 -17.16
C TYR A 430 32.86 -25.12 -16.73
N PHE A 431 32.87 -26.05 -17.68
CA PHE A 431 32.70 -27.48 -17.39
C PHE A 431 33.93 -28.11 -16.72
N LEU A 432 35.14 -27.64 -17.03
CA LEU A 432 36.34 -28.04 -16.29
C LEU A 432 36.28 -27.63 -14.82
N ARG A 433 35.82 -26.41 -14.52
CA ARG A 433 35.62 -25.95 -13.14
C ARG A 433 34.56 -26.80 -12.44
N LYS A 434 33.42 -27.03 -13.08
CA LYS A 434 32.30 -27.82 -12.53
C LYS A 434 32.75 -29.24 -12.13
N ALA A 435 33.49 -29.93 -13.00
CA ALA A 435 34.02 -31.26 -12.72
C ALA A 435 35.05 -31.27 -11.58
N LYS A 436 35.96 -30.28 -11.53
CA LYS A 436 36.95 -30.15 -10.44
C LYS A 436 36.29 -29.90 -9.09
N THR A 437 35.30 -29.00 -9.04
CA THR A 437 34.54 -28.74 -7.82
C THR A 437 33.84 -30.00 -7.32
N GLN A 438 33.29 -30.83 -8.23
CA GLN A 438 32.71 -32.12 -7.81
C GLN A 438 33.74 -33.07 -7.19
N ILE A 439 34.96 -33.13 -7.75
CA ILE A 439 36.06 -33.92 -7.19
C ILE A 439 36.43 -33.41 -5.79
N GLU A 440 36.58 -32.10 -5.62
CA GLU A 440 36.87 -31.46 -4.32
C GLU A 440 35.77 -31.77 -3.29
N LEU A 441 34.49 -31.73 -3.68
CA LEU A 441 33.36 -32.09 -2.82
C LEU A 441 33.42 -33.55 -2.37
N ASN A 442 33.76 -34.46 -3.27
CA ASN A 442 33.89 -35.88 -2.94
C ASN A 442 35.10 -36.15 -2.05
N GLU A 443 36.22 -35.48 -2.28
CA GLU A 443 37.41 -35.55 -1.43
C GLU A 443 37.12 -35.04 -0.03
N ASN A 444 36.43 -33.90 0.08
CA ASN A 444 35.97 -33.37 1.36
C ASN A 444 35.00 -34.35 2.06
N ARG A 445 34.04 -34.92 1.32
CA ARG A 445 33.12 -35.93 1.87
C ARG A 445 33.87 -37.16 2.39
N ARG A 446 34.85 -37.65 1.63
CA ARG A 446 35.70 -38.77 2.06
C ARG A 446 36.51 -38.41 3.30
N TYR A 447 37.12 -37.23 3.32
CA TYR A 447 37.84 -36.71 4.48
C TYR A 447 36.94 -36.66 5.71
N LEU A 448 35.71 -36.15 5.59
CA LEU A 448 34.74 -36.13 6.68
C LEU A 448 34.41 -37.55 7.15
N ILE A 449 34.11 -38.50 6.26
CA ILE A 449 33.81 -39.89 6.64
C ILE A 449 35.02 -40.57 7.30
N GLU A 450 36.21 -40.46 6.71
CA GLU A 450 37.44 -41.07 7.23
C GLU A 450 37.83 -40.49 8.59
N ASN A 451 37.52 -39.22 8.85
CA ASN A 451 37.69 -38.58 10.15
C ASN A 451 36.46 -38.71 11.06
N GLU A 452 35.43 -39.41 10.59
CA GLU A 452 34.15 -39.63 11.25
C GLU A 452 33.56 -38.29 11.75
N LEU A 453 33.53 -37.32 10.85
CA LEU A 453 33.00 -35.95 10.97
C LEU A 453 31.79 -35.72 10.06
N ASP A 454 31.31 -36.75 9.34
CA ASP A 454 30.17 -36.67 8.41
C ASP A 454 28.84 -36.41 9.12
N ASP A 455 28.68 -36.92 10.34
CA ASP A 455 27.53 -36.67 11.22
C ASP A 455 27.96 -36.85 12.67
N VAL A 456 27.64 -35.91 13.56
CA VAL A 456 27.98 -36.00 14.98
C VAL A 456 27.19 -37.08 15.69
N TYR A 457 25.91 -37.25 15.36
CA TYR A 457 25.02 -38.20 16.04
C TYR A 457 25.29 -39.65 15.65
N LYS A 458 26.01 -39.88 14.55
CA LYS A 458 26.48 -41.21 14.15
C LYS A 458 27.59 -41.75 15.07
N TYR A 459 28.36 -40.85 15.71
CA TYR A 459 29.52 -41.21 16.51
C TYR A 459 29.43 -40.76 17.96
N VAL A 460 28.55 -39.82 18.31
CA VAL A 460 28.45 -39.27 19.65
C VAL A 460 27.00 -39.25 20.12
N GLU A 461 26.76 -39.78 21.31
CA GLU A 461 25.46 -39.79 21.98
C GLU A 461 25.58 -39.10 23.35
N SER A 462 24.49 -38.44 23.77
CA SER A 462 24.36 -37.90 25.12
C SER A 462 23.18 -38.55 25.83
N THR A 463 23.39 -39.01 27.07
CA THR A 463 22.35 -39.61 27.91
C THR A 463 22.15 -38.77 29.18
N ILE A 464 20.93 -38.28 29.41
CA ILE A 464 20.57 -37.61 30.66
C ILE A 464 20.39 -38.68 31.74
N LEU A 465 21.17 -38.60 32.83
CA LEU A 465 21.09 -39.55 33.93
C LEU A 465 20.06 -39.12 34.98
N TYR A 466 20.17 -37.89 35.48
CA TYR A 466 19.19 -37.27 36.37
C TYR A 466 19.42 -35.75 36.43
N TYR A 467 18.48 -35.03 37.03
CA TYR A 467 18.63 -33.63 37.37
C TYR A 467 18.20 -33.36 38.81
N ASP A 468 18.67 -32.24 39.38
CA ASP A 468 18.37 -31.84 40.75
C ASP A 468 18.27 -30.30 40.86
N PHE A 469 17.44 -29.81 41.79
CA PHE A 469 17.25 -28.39 42.08
C PHE A 469 17.91 -28.02 43.40
N ALA A 470 18.56 -26.87 43.49
CA ALA A 470 19.09 -26.33 44.74
C ALA A 470 18.73 -24.84 44.89
N ASP A 471 18.79 -24.36 46.13
CA ASP A 471 18.80 -22.94 46.40
C ASP A 471 20.06 -22.30 45.79
N GLY A 472 19.87 -21.15 45.15
CA GLY A 472 20.95 -20.31 44.64
C GLY A 472 21.48 -19.37 45.71
N GLU A 473 22.37 -18.47 45.30
CA GLU A 473 22.88 -17.44 46.21
C GLU A 473 21.75 -16.54 46.72
N PRO A 474 21.80 -16.08 47.99
CA PRO A 474 20.80 -15.16 48.50
C PRO A 474 20.70 -13.93 47.59
N LEU A 475 19.47 -13.44 47.39
CA LEU A 475 19.23 -12.25 46.59
C LEU A 475 20.03 -11.07 47.15
N SER A 476 20.56 -10.23 46.26
CA SER A 476 21.18 -8.97 46.69
C SER A 476 20.15 -8.12 47.46
N LEU A 477 20.61 -7.25 48.37
CA LEU A 477 19.73 -6.35 49.13
C LEU A 477 18.80 -5.53 48.21
N LEU A 478 19.28 -5.15 47.01
CA LEU A 478 18.49 -4.41 46.02
C LEU A 478 17.45 -5.31 45.32
N ASP A 479 17.80 -6.56 45.00
CA ASP A 479 16.85 -7.52 44.41
C ASP A 479 15.74 -7.93 45.39
N GLY A 480 16.06 -7.98 46.69
CA GLY A 480 15.09 -8.17 47.76
C GLY A 480 14.13 -6.99 47.91
N PHE A 481 14.64 -5.75 47.81
CA PHE A 481 13.83 -4.53 47.94
C PHE A 481 12.86 -4.31 46.76
N LEU A 482 13.24 -4.72 45.54
CA LEU A 482 12.41 -4.63 44.33
C LEU A 482 11.38 -5.78 44.18
N SER A 483 11.23 -6.65 45.18
CA SER A 483 10.34 -7.83 45.15
C SER A 483 8.85 -7.52 45.41
N ILE A 484 8.46 -6.24 45.47
CA ILE A 484 7.10 -5.73 45.84
C ILE A 484 5.94 -6.37 45.03
N LEU A 485 6.23 -7.08 43.93
CA LEU A 485 5.24 -7.68 43.04
C LEU A 485 5.25 -9.22 42.96
N ALA A 486 6.24 -9.93 43.52
CA ALA A 486 6.30 -11.41 43.60
C ALA A 486 7.51 -11.89 44.43
N ASP A 487 7.37 -13.01 45.14
CA ASP A 487 8.48 -13.67 45.82
C ASP A 487 9.52 -14.11 44.79
N ARG A 488 10.77 -13.76 45.05
CA ARG A 488 11.91 -14.13 44.21
C ARG A 488 12.86 -15.00 45.02
N ALA A 489 13.40 -16.02 44.37
CA ALA A 489 14.50 -16.81 44.90
C ALA A 489 15.45 -17.15 43.76
N ASN A 490 16.76 -17.06 44.00
CA ASN A 490 17.72 -17.62 43.06
C ASN A 490 17.73 -19.14 43.26
N TRP A 491 17.74 -19.88 42.16
CA TRP A 491 17.76 -21.33 42.15
C TRP A 491 18.83 -21.81 41.17
N LYS A 492 19.37 -22.99 41.49
CA LYS A 492 20.27 -23.73 40.62
C LYS A 492 19.57 -25.00 40.14
N PHE A 493 19.73 -25.31 38.87
CA PHE A 493 19.37 -26.60 38.30
C PHE A 493 20.64 -27.29 37.83
N PHE A 494 20.87 -28.49 38.37
CA PHE A 494 22.00 -29.34 38.03
C PHE A 494 21.50 -30.46 37.12
N LEU A 495 22.13 -30.61 35.96
CA LEU A 495 21.89 -31.71 35.05
C LEU A 495 23.11 -32.61 35.00
N LYS A 496 22.91 -33.91 35.22
CA LYS A 496 23.97 -34.90 35.04
C LYS A 496 23.81 -35.61 33.69
N VAL A 497 24.83 -35.53 32.85
CA VAL A 497 24.85 -36.09 31.49
C VAL A 497 26.06 -36.99 31.31
N ASP A 498 25.87 -38.12 30.64
CA ASP A 498 26.95 -38.91 30.07
C ASP A 498 27.05 -38.62 28.58
N VAL A 499 28.26 -38.42 28.06
CA VAL A 499 28.49 -38.22 26.63
C VAL A 499 29.42 -39.32 26.12
N THR A 500 28.93 -40.18 25.24
CA THR A 500 29.64 -41.36 24.74
C THR A 500 30.10 -41.12 23.31
N ASN A 501 31.36 -41.41 23.04
CA ASN A 501 31.93 -41.46 21.70
C ASN A 501 32.07 -42.92 21.25
N TYR A 502 31.28 -43.32 20.26
CA TYR A 502 31.33 -44.62 19.58
C TYR A 502 32.31 -44.66 18.40
N GLY A 503 32.90 -43.52 18.05
CA GLY A 503 33.90 -43.42 17.01
C GLY A 503 35.27 -43.97 17.42
N ASN A 504 36.06 -44.35 16.42
CA ASN A 504 37.45 -44.81 16.60
C ASN A 504 38.44 -43.65 16.71
N LYS A 505 37.99 -42.41 16.50
CA LYS A 505 38.80 -41.19 16.64
C LYS A 505 38.30 -40.33 17.82
N PRO A 506 39.19 -39.55 18.47
CA PRO A 506 38.77 -38.61 19.50
C PRO A 506 37.81 -37.58 18.90
N LYS A 507 36.74 -37.26 19.64
CA LYS A 507 35.72 -36.29 19.20
C LYS A 507 35.75 -35.07 20.08
N LYS A 508 35.86 -33.92 19.42
CA LYS A 508 35.68 -32.63 20.05
C LYS A 508 34.27 -32.14 19.75
N VAL A 509 33.43 -32.13 20.77
CA VAL A 509 32.00 -31.82 20.62
C VAL A 509 31.63 -30.66 21.51
N LYS A 510 30.73 -29.82 21.00
CA LYS A 510 30.00 -28.86 21.80
C LYS A 510 28.63 -29.43 22.11
N LEU A 511 28.39 -29.62 23.40
CA LEU A 511 27.12 -30.00 23.98
C LEU A 511 26.37 -28.73 24.36
N THR A 512 25.20 -28.52 23.78
CA THR A 512 24.30 -27.43 24.15
C THR A 512 23.09 -28.02 24.85
N ALA A 513 22.89 -27.64 26.11
CA ALA A 513 21.73 -28.03 26.90
C ALA A 513 20.77 -26.84 27.06
N PHE A 514 19.48 -27.10 26.85
CA PHE A 514 18.39 -26.13 26.97
C PHE A 514 17.46 -26.56 28.09
N LEU A 515 17.36 -25.76 29.15
CA LEU A 515 16.37 -25.95 30.21
C LEU A 515 15.08 -25.25 29.81
N ASN A 516 13.99 -26.00 29.67
CA ASN A 516 12.67 -25.47 29.35
C ASN A 516 12.07 -24.75 30.56
N MET A 517 11.77 -23.47 30.39
CA MET A 517 11.19 -22.58 31.38
C MET A 517 9.77 -22.20 30.96
N VAL A 518 8.93 -21.92 31.95
CA VAL A 518 7.57 -21.47 31.74
C VAL A 518 7.27 -20.24 32.57
N ARG A 519 6.54 -19.30 31.96
CA ARG A 519 5.92 -18.17 32.62
C ARG A 519 4.41 -18.35 32.57
N GLU A 520 3.81 -18.59 33.72
CA GLU A 520 2.37 -18.70 33.87
C GLU A 520 1.86 -17.48 34.61
N THR A 521 0.87 -16.80 34.04
CA THR A 521 0.16 -15.71 34.72
C THR A 521 -1.32 -16.02 34.76
N GLN A 522 -1.98 -15.77 35.89
CA GLN A 522 -3.43 -15.82 36.03
C GLN A 522 -3.87 -14.56 36.75
N SER A 523 -4.83 -13.83 36.18
CA SER A 523 -5.44 -12.67 36.81
C SER A 523 -6.94 -12.67 36.56
N ILE A 524 -7.64 -11.70 37.13
CA ILE A 524 -9.06 -11.46 36.88
C ILE A 524 -9.37 -11.18 35.40
N TRP A 525 -8.36 -10.80 34.62
CA TRP A 525 -8.47 -10.45 33.20
C TRP A 525 -8.08 -11.60 32.26
N GLY A 526 -7.67 -12.76 32.79
CA GLY A 526 -7.32 -13.94 32.01
C GLY A 526 -6.04 -14.63 32.47
N SER A 527 -5.69 -15.71 31.76
CA SER A 527 -4.47 -16.49 31.98
C SER A 527 -3.57 -16.50 30.74
N SER A 528 -2.26 -16.42 30.92
CA SER A 528 -1.26 -16.61 29.87
C SER A 528 -0.21 -17.65 30.27
N LYS A 529 0.33 -18.36 29.28
CA LYS A 529 1.39 -19.35 29.45
C LYS A 529 2.42 -19.18 28.34
N ASP A 530 3.58 -18.62 28.68
CA ASP A 530 4.69 -18.40 27.74
C ASP A 530 5.83 -19.38 28.06
N ARG A 531 6.41 -20.00 27.04
CA ARG A 531 7.58 -20.89 27.19
C ARG A 531 8.85 -20.18 26.77
N SER A 532 9.93 -20.38 27.51
CA SER A 532 11.27 -19.89 27.17
C SER A 532 12.32 -20.96 27.48
N GLN A 533 13.58 -20.72 27.09
CA GLN A 533 14.67 -21.67 27.32
C GLN A 533 15.89 -20.95 27.88
N ILE A 534 16.57 -21.58 28.85
CA ILE A 534 17.91 -21.17 29.27
C ILE A 534 18.90 -22.09 28.58
N LYS A 535 19.83 -21.50 27.82
CA LYS A 535 20.86 -22.22 27.06
C LYS A 535 22.19 -22.28 27.83
N ARG A 536 22.84 -23.44 27.82
CA ARG A 536 24.20 -23.64 28.32
C ARG A 536 25.02 -24.48 27.35
N ASP A 537 26.20 -23.99 27.01
CA ASP A 537 27.13 -24.62 26.07
C ASP A 537 28.36 -25.13 26.80
N TYR A 538 28.78 -26.35 26.46
CA TYR A 538 29.95 -27.02 27.01
C TYR A 538 30.73 -27.72 25.91
N VAL A 539 32.04 -27.48 25.85
CA VAL A 539 32.91 -28.17 24.89
C VAL A 539 33.66 -29.28 25.58
N LEU A 540 33.63 -30.47 24.98
CA LEU A 540 34.23 -31.70 25.49
C LEU A 540 35.23 -32.25 24.46
N ASN A 541 36.29 -32.88 24.94
CA ASN A 541 37.16 -33.73 24.15
C ASN A 541 37.02 -35.17 24.67
N ILE A 542 36.38 -36.02 23.87
CA ILE A 542 36.00 -37.38 24.26
C ILE A 542 36.91 -38.36 23.53
N PRO A 543 37.73 -39.16 24.24
CA PRO A 543 38.56 -40.18 23.63
C PRO A 543 37.74 -41.20 22.81
N PRO A 544 38.36 -41.92 21.84
CA PRO A 544 37.71 -43.01 21.11
C PRO A 544 37.07 -44.05 22.04
N ASN A 545 35.92 -44.59 21.65
CA ASN A 545 35.24 -45.70 22.35
C ASN A 545 35.14 -45.48 23.88
N SER A 546 34.85 -44.25 24.29
CA SER A 546 34.83 -43.86 25.70
C SER A 546 33.61 -43.01 26.02
N THR A 547 33.22 -43.04 27.29
CA THR A 547 32.16 -42.19 27.83
C THR A 547 32.76 -41.16 28.76
N TYR A 548 32.54 -39.89 28.47
CA TYR A 548 32.72 -38.83 29.45
C TYR A 548 31.55 -38.91 30.44
N ARG A 549 31.79 -39.53 31.60
CA ARG A 549 30.76 -39.77 32.61
C ARG A 549 30.57 -38.58 33.53
N ASP A 550 29.37 -38.48 34.08
CA ASP A 550 29.06 -37.61 35.20
C ASP A 550 29.28 -36.12 34.93
N LEU A 551 29.10 -35.67 33.68
CA LEU A 551 29.20 -34.26 33.34
C LEU A 551 28.06 -33.49 34.03
N ILE A 552 28.41 -32.56 34.91
CA ILE A 552 27.45 -31.71 35.62
C ILE A 552 27.31 -30.37 34.91
N LEU A 553 26.09 -30.06 34.45
CA LEU A 553 25.74 -28.76 33.88
C LEU A 553 24.97 -27.96 34.92
N GLU A 554 25.35 -26.69 35.10
CA GLU A 554 24.71 -25.79 36.07
C GLU A 554 23.93 -24.67 35.36
N PHE A 555 22.64 -24.61 35.65
CA PHE A 555 21.74 -23.55 35.21
C PHE A 555 21.38 -22.69 36.42
N ASN A 556 21.79 -21.43 36.37
CA ASN A 556 21.39 -20.41 37.35
C ASN A 556 20.14 -19.71 36.82
N TYR A 557 19.05 -19.71 37.59
CA TYR A 557 17.81 -19.04 37.25
C TYR A 557 17.17 -18.38 38.47
N GLN A 558 16.28 -17.42 38.24
CA GLN A 558 15.53 -16.77 39.31
C GLN A 558 14.08 -17.26 39.27
N LEU A 559 13.70 -18.05 40.27
CA LEU A 559 12.30 -18.43 40.47
C LEU A 559 11.50 -17.21 40.89
N ARG A 560 10.38 -16.98 40.22
CA ARG A 560 9.40 -15.96 40.63
C ARG A 560 8.07 -16.63 40.90
N PHE A 561 7.52 -16.41 42.09
CA PHE A 561 6.26 -17.00 42.48
C PHE A 561 5.38 -15.98 43.21
N ARG A 562 4.08 -15.97 42.89
CA ARG A 562 3.06 -15.24 43.61
C ARG A 562 1.75 -15.97 43.47
N ASP A 563 1.04 -16.16 44.58
CA ASP A 563 -0.31 -16.72 44.58
C ASP A 563 -1.16 -15.97 45.60
N GLU A 564 -1.82 -14.91 45.16
CA GLU A 564 -2.73 -14.13 45.98
C GLU A 564 -4.17 -14.50 45.66
N ARG A 565 -4.96 -14.78 46.70
CA ARG A 565 -6.39 -15.03 46.58
C ARG A 565 -7.14 -13.86 47.19
N SER A 566 -8.02 -13.24 46.40
CA SER A 566 -8.88 -12.14 46.84
C SER A 566 -10.34 -12.42 46.50
N ILE A 567 -11.25 -11.62 47.04
CA ILE A 567 -12.68 -11.65 46.67
C ILE A 567 -12.92 -11.40 45.18
N TRP A 568 -11.96 -10.77 44.49
CA TRP A 568 -12.04 -10.45 43.06
C TRP A 568 -11.45 -11.53 42.16
N GLY A 569 -10.80 -12.56 42.72
CA GLY A 569 -10.18 -13.66 41.99
C GLY A 569 -8.76 -13.99 42.46
N ARG A 570 -8.12 -14.94 41.76
CA ARG A 570 -6.73 -15.37 42.00
C ARG A 570 -5.76 -14.57 41.12
N ASN A 571 -4.73 -13.99 41.73
CA ASN A 571 -3.60 -13.37 41.04
C ASN A 571 -2.38 -14.28 41.20
N TYR A 572 -2.05 -15.01 40.14
CA TYR A 572 -0.99 -16.02 40.09
C TYR A 572 0.12 -15.57 39.13
N LEU A 573 1.37 -15.69 39.56
CA LEU A 573 2.54 -15.60 38.69
C LEU A 573 3.49 -16.73 39.05
N TYR A 574 3.92 -17.49 38.05
CA TYR A 574 5.02 -18.43 38.16
C TYR A 574 6.00 -18.22 37.01
N TYR A 575 7.27 -18.09 37.33
CA TYR A 575 8.37 -18.16 36.37
C TYR A 575 9.42 -19.11 36.90
N GLY A 576 9.62 -20.24 36.21
CA GLY A 576 10.52 -21.30 36.63
C GLY A 576 10.58 -22.42 35.58
N PRO A 577 11.25 -23.54 35.89
CA PRO A 577 11.24 -24.74 35.06
C PRO A 577 9.80 -25.18 34.74
N ASP A 578 9.54 -25.69 33.53
CA ASP A 578 8.18 -26.10 33.16
C ASP A 578 7.72 -27.28 34.04
N LYS A 579 6.80 -27.00 34.96
CA LYS A 579 6.29 -27.95 35.95
C LYS A 579 5.64 -29.17 35.32
N GLU A 580 5.04 -29.01 34.14
CA GLU A 580 4.42 -30.11 33.38
C GLU A 580 5.46 -31.08 32.84
N LEU A 581 6.71 -30.63 32.67
CA LEU A 581 7.81 -31.45 32.16
C LEU A 581 8.67 -32.04 33.28
N ILE A 582 8.40 -31.71 34.55
CA ILE A 582 9.11 -32.31 35.69
C ILE A 582 8.82 -33.82 35.71
N GLY A 583 9.87 -34.61 35.56
CA GLY A 583 9.85 -36.07 35.45
C GLY A 583 9.98 -36.57 34.01
N SER A 584 9.88 -35.67 33.02
CA SER A 584 10.11 -35.96 31.60
C SER A 584 11.54 -35.61 31.19
N SER A 585 12.07 -36.37 30.22
CA SER A 585 13.29 -35.99 29.49
C SER A 585 13.14 -34.66 28.77
N ASP A 586 11.91 -34.27 28.42
CA ASP A 586 11.63 -33.03 27.69
C ASP A 586 11.86 -31.77 28.52
N LEU A 587 12.05 -31.87 29.84
CA LEU A 587 12.43 -30.70 30.64
C LEU A 587 13.76 -30.10 30.15
N VAL A 588 14.64 -30.95 29.61
CA VAL A 588 15.93 -30.55 29.08
C VAL A 588 16.18 -31.13 27.70
N LYS A 589 16.46 -30.26 26.73
CA LYS A 589 16.91 -30.68 25.39
C LYS A 589 18.43 -30.62 25.32
N ILE A 590 19.08 -31.63 24.73
CA ILE A 590 20.51 -31.62 24.44
C ILE A 590 20.73 -31.66 22.93
N GLU A 591 21.61 -30.79 22.44
CA GLU A 591 22.10 -30.75 21.07
C GLU A 591 23.62 -30.95 21.06
N LEU A 592 24.12 -31.64 20.03
CA LEU A 592 25.54 -31.92 19.85
C LEU A 592 25.98 -31.35 18.51
N GLU A 593 27.17 -30.74 18.48
CA GLU A 593 27.82 -30.30 17.25
C GLU A 593 29.34 -30.54 17.34
N TYR A 594 30.02 -30.74 16.21
CA TYR A 594 31.47 -30.77 16.19
C TYR A 594 32.05 -29.39 16.51
N TYR A 595 33.14 -29.35 17.25
CA TYR A 595 33.80 -28.11 17.64
C TYR A 595 35.27 -28.16 17.23
N ASP A 596 35.68 -27.26 16.35
CA ASP A 596 37.01 -27.23 15.71
C ASP A 596 38.03 -26.34 16.44
N SER A 597 37.56 -25.40 17.26
CA SER A 597 38.37 -24.37 17.94
C SER A 597 38.94 -24.86 19.26
N SER A 598 39.94 -24.19 19.86
CA SER A 598 40.49 -24.56 21.18
C SER A 598 39.42 -24.45 22.29
N ILE A 599 39.49 -25.34 23.30
CA ILE A 599 38.54 -25.29 24.43
C ILE A 599 38.93 -24.10 25.32
N PRO A 600 38.05 -23.11 25.54
CA PRO A 600 38.37 -21.97 26.40
C PRO A 600 38.64 -22.43 27.84
N ALA A 601 39.72 -21.95 28.45
CA ALA A 601 40.04 -22.25 29.85
C ALA A 601 38.92 -21.82 30.83
N SER A 602 38.11 -20.84 30.44
CA SER A 602 36.92 -20.41 31.19
C SER A 602 35.85 -21.50 31.29
N GLN A 603 35.64 -22.32 30.25
CA GLN A 603 34.66 -23.42 30.31
C GLN A 603 35.13 -24.54 31.23
N GLU A 604 36.43 -24.86 31.20
CA GLU A 604 37.03 -25.82 32.13
C GLU A 604 36.88 -25.36 33.59
N ARG A 605 37.04 -24.05 33.84
CA ARG A 605 36.82 -23.46 35.17
C ARG A 605 35.36 -23.59 35.59
N LEU A 606 34.41 -23.21 34.73
CA LEU A 606 32.97 -23.31 34.99
C LEU A 606 32.53 -24.76 35.25
N ARG A 607 33.11 -25.72 34.53
CA ARG A 607 32.85 -27.15 34.75
C ARG A 607 33.32 -27.58 36.14
N LYS A 608 34.58 -27.31 36.49
CA LYS A 608 35.12 -27.65 37.82
C LYS A 608 34.35 -26.97 38.94
N GLU A 609 33.88 -25.75 38.71
CA GLU A 609 33.04 -25.02 39.65
C GLU A 609 31.66 -25.66 39.81
N ALA A 610 30.99 -26.07 38.72
CA ALA A 610 29.73 -26.79 38.77
C ALA A 610 29.87 -28.16 39.47
N GLU A 611 30.93 -28.92 39.16
CA GLU A 611 31.27 -30.18 39.83
C GLU A 611 31.53 -29.96 41.33
N LYS A 612 32.29 -28.90 41.67
CA LYS A 612 32.56 -28.52 43.07
C LYS A 612 31.27 -28.14 43.79
N ASN A 613 30.42 -27.28 43.22
CA ASN A 613 29.14 -26.87 43.79
C ASN A 613 28.23 -28.08 44.03
N PHE A 614 28.17 -28.99 43.05
CA PHE A 614 27.41 -30.23 43.17
C PHE A 614 28.01 -31.16 44.25
N ALA A 615 29.33 -31.27 44.32
CA ALA A 615 30.04 -32.07 45.33
C ALA A 615 29.91 -31.50 46.74
N GLU A 616 30.01 -30.18 46.94
CA GLU A 616 29.85 -29.52 48.24
C GLU A 616 28.42 -29.71 48.78
N ARG A 617 27.41 -29.62 47.91
CA ARG A 617 26.03 -29.97 48.25
C ARG A 617 25.88 -31.42 48.68
N THR A 618 26.50 -32.36 47.95
CA THR A 618 26.40 -33.79 48.26
C THR A 618 27.31 -34.24 49.42
N ARG A 619 28.28 -33.43 49.85
CA ARG A 619 29.23 -33.72 50.94
C ARG A 619 28.71 -33.37 52.35
N GLY A 620 27.57 -32.71 52.48
CA GLY A 620 26.90 -32.42 53.77
C GLY A 620 26.07 -33.56 54.35
N GLY A 621 26.55 -34.80 54.31
CA GLY A 621 25.83 -35.96 54.87
C GLY A 621 26.66 -37.21 54.69
N SER A 622 27.71 -37.36 55.49
CA SER A 622 28.62 -38.50 55.49
C SER A 622 27.89 -39.83 55.64
N SER A 623 28.36 -40.87 54.95
CA SER A 623 28.10 -42.29 55.21
C SER A 623 26.72 -42.62 55.80
N GLY A 624 25.76 -42.96 54.93
CA GLY A 624 24.57 -43.69 55.36
C GLY A 624 23.26 -42.91 55.46
N SER A 625 23.21 -41.63 55.09
CA SER A 625 21.93 -40.92 54.91
C SER A 625 21.95 -40.07 53.64
N ARG A 626 21.20 -40.50 52.61
CA ARG A 626 20.92 -39.67 51.42
C ARG A 626 19.98 -38.53 51.84
N PHE A 627 20.54 -37.32 51.84
CA PHE A 627 19.98 -35.98 52.02
C PHE A 627 20.10 -35.34 53.42
N MET A 628 20.70 -34.15 53.38
CA MET A 628 20.87 -33.16 54.43
C MET A 628 19.59 -32.32 54.53
N VAL A 629 19.05 -32.19 55.75
CA VAL A 629 17.91 -31.34 56.07
C VAL A 629 18.37 -29.88 56.02
N ASP A 630 17.94 -29.10 55.03
CA ASP A 630 18.19 -27.65 54.99
C ASP A 630 16.99 -26.84 55.48
N SER A 631 16.35 -27.32 56.55
CA SER A 631 15.24 -26.61 57.20
C SER A 631 15.61 -26.27 58.63
N ARG A 632 15.47 -25.00 59.02
CA ARG A 632 15.56 -24.56 60.43
C ARG A 632 14.44 -25.13 61.32
N THR A 633 13.52 -25.91 60.74
CA THR A 633 12.26 -26.31 61.36
C THR A 633 12.27 -27.76 61.83
N HIS A 634 13.30 -28.56 61.52
CA HIS A 634 13.47 -29.91 62.05
C HIS A 634 14.90 -30.45 61.91
N THR A 635 15.25 -31.46 62.71
CA THR A 635 16.55 -32.18 62.73
C THR A 635 16.29 -33.69 62.76
N VAL A 636 16.80 -34.43 61.78
CA VAL A 636 16.70 -35.89 61.75
C VAL A 636 17.89 -36.50 62.51
N LEU A 637 17.60 -37.37 63.47
CA LEU A 637 18.52 -38.05 64.39
C LEU A 637 18.35 -39.57 64.21
N THR A 638 18.85 -40.14 63.12
CA THR A 638 18.55 -41.52 62.69
C THR A 638 19.70 -42.50 62.84
N ASP A 639 19.36 -43.79 62.90
CA ASP A 639 20.23 -44.92 62.56
C ASP A 639 20.49 -44.94 61.03
N GLU A 640 21.73 -45.16 60.60
CA GLU A 640 22.17 -45.17 59.18
C GLU A 640 21.42 -46.20 58.30
N ARG A 641 20.65 -47.09 58.91
CA ARG A 641 19.95 -48.20 58.24
C ARG A 641 18.49 -47.90 57.89
N CYS A 642 18.02 -46.67 58.12
CA CYS A 642 16.69 -46.22 57.70
C CYS A 642 16.77 -44.95 56.85
N TYR A 643 15.82 -44.81 55.93
CA TYR A 643 15.58 -43.57 55.21
C TYR A 643 14.48 -42.79 55.91
N VAL A 644 14.67 -41.48 56.12
CA VAL A 644 13.64 -40.62 56.72
C VAL A 644 13.46 -39.39 55.84
N ASP A 645 12.23 -39.19 55.38
CA ASP A 645 11.79 -38.04 54.61
C ASP A 645 10.81 -37.23 55.45
N VAL A 646 11.07 -35.94 55.61
CA VAL A 646 10.22 -35.03 56.39
C VAL A 646 9.76 -33.93 55.47
N LYS A 647 8.48 -33.96 55.13
CA LYS A 647 7.85 -32.98 54.24
C LYS A 647 6.95 -32.07 55.04
N ARG A 648 7.26 -30.76 55.02
CA ARG A 648 6.34 -29.71 55.48
C ARG A 648 5.22 -29.56 54.45
N LEU A 649 3.96 -29.61 54.89
CA LEU A 649 2.81 -29.63 53.98
C LEU A 649 2.18 -28.26 53.73
N THR A 650 2.17 -27.37 54.72
CA THR A 650 1.51 -26.05 54.62
C THR A 650 2.22 -24.98 55.46
N ASP A 651 2.09 -23.72 55.03
CA ASP A 651 2.60 -22.52 55.71
C ASP A 651 1.48 -21.71 56.41
N THR A 652 0.22 -22.13 56.29
CA THR A 652 -0.97 -21.37 56.71
C THR A 652 -1.45 -21.78 58.10
N SER A 653 -1.62 -20.80 58.98
CA SER A 653 -1.66 -20.84 60.46
C SER A 653 -2.86 -21.48 61.16
N ASP A 654 -3.78 -22.14 60.45
CA ASP A 654 -5.10 -22.47 61.01
C ASP A 654 -5.31 -23.97 61.31
N SER A 655 -4.35 -24.84 60.96
CA SER A 655 -4.38 -26.26 61.32
C SER A 655 -3.62 -26.52 62.63
N TYR A 656 -4.10 -27.48 63.41
CA TYR A 656 -3.59 -27.90 64.72
C TYR A 656 -2.22 -28.62 64.62
N GLY A 657 -1.27 -28.16 63.79
CA GLY A 657 0.10 -28.69 63.68
C GLY A 657 0.15 -30.22 63.63
N CYS A 658 -0.48 -30.80 62.62
CA CYS A 658 -0.70 -32.24 62.53
C CYS A 658 0.52 -32.96 61.96
N ILE A 659 0.99 -33.98 62.67
CA ILE A 659 2.15 -34.77 62.29
C ILE A 659 1.67 -36.15 61.88
N SER A 660 1.88 -36.49 60.60
CA SER A 660 1.60 -37.80 60.06
C SER A 660 2.89 -38.62 59.97
N ILE A 661 2.92 -39.82 60.55
CA ILE A 661 4.09 -40.70 60.48
C ILE A 661 3.75 -41.91 59.62
N PHE A 662 4.54 -42.13 58.58
CA PHE A 662 4.43 -43.26 57.66
C PHE A 662 5.67 -44.13 57.79
N ALA A 663 5.50 -45.44 57.86
CA ALA A 663 6.62 -46.37 57.83
C ALA A 663 6.38 -47.46 56.80
N SER A 664 7.36 -47.73 55.93
CA SER A 664 7.28 -48.83 54.95
C SER A 664 8.35 -49.87 55.21
N ASN A 665 8.11 -51.14 54.82
CA ASN A 665 9.04 -52.26 54.98
C ASN A 665 9.42 -52.62 56.44
N VAL A 666 8.52 -52.35 57.40
CA VAL A 666 8.71 -52.67 58.82
C VAL A 666 8.09 -54.04 59.18
N SER A 667 8.73 -54.80 60.09
CA SER A 667 8.17 -56.07 60.61
C SER A 667 7.13 -55.83 61.73
N ASP A 668 6.51 -56.91 62.25
CA ASP A 668 5.43 -56.92 63.27
C ASP A 668 5.83 -56.38 64.67
N ASN A 669 6.90 -55.60 64.79
CA ASN A 669 7.34 -54.97 66.04
C ASN A 669 7.70 -53.49 65.79
N TYR A 670 6.76 -52.76 65.18
CA TYR A 670 6.85 -51.32 64.94
C TYR A 670 6.33 -50.53 66.15
N ILE A 671 7.16 -49.61 66.64
CA ILE A 671 6.80 -48.65 67.69
C ILE A 671 7.15 -47.25 67.19
N SER A 672 6.16 -46.37 67.15
CA SER A 672 6.40 -44.93 67.00
C SER A 672 6.04 -44.20 68.28
N THR A 673 6.75 -43.12 68.54
CA THR A 673 6.60 -42.34 69.76
C THR A 673 6.75 -40.88 69.43
N ILE A 674 5.79 -40.05 69.84
CA ILE A 674 5.86 -38.60 69.73
C ILE A 674 5.99 -38.02 71.13
N LYS A 675 7.07 -37.30 71.40
CA LYS A 675 7.32 -36.64 72.69
C LYS A 675 7.34 -35.13 72.51
N THR A 676 6.44 -34.44 73.18
CA THR A 676 6.31 -32.98 73.15
C THR A 676 7.28 -32.31 74.14
N ASN A 677 7.53 -31.01 73.94
CA ASN A 677 8.34 -30.19 74.85
C ASN A 677 7.78 -30.11 76.28
N ARG A 678 6.47 -30.28 76.43
CA ARG A 678 5.79 -30.34 77.75
C ARG A 678 5.91 -31.69 78.45
N GLY A 679 6.67 -32.63 77.87
CA GLY A 679 6.92 -33.95 78.43
C GLY A 679 5.81 -34.99 78.16
N ARG A 680 4.72 -34.62 77.47
CA ARG A 680 3.71 -35.60 77.04
C ARG A 680 4.31 -36.52 75.99
N THR A 681 4.06 -37.81 76.13
CA THR A 681 4.58 -38.86 75.25
C THR A 681 3.39 -39.67 74.74
N TYR A 682 3.28 -39.78 73.42
CA TYR A 682 2.27 -40.56 72.73
C TYR A 682 2.99 -41.74 72.09
N THR A 683 2.64 -42.97 72.47
CA THR A 683 3.28 -44.18 71.96
C THR A 683 2.26 -45.01 71.21
N TYR A 684 2.63 -45.42 69.99
CA TYR A 684 1.79 -46.21 69.11
C TYR A 684 2.45 -47.56 68.84
N TYR A 685 1.67 -48.64 68.96
CA TYR A 685 2.13 -50.01 68.79
C TYR A 685 1.34 -50.70 67.67
N ASN A 686 2.07 -51.27 66.72
CA ASN A 686 1.68 -52.44 65.94
C ASN A 686 0.33 -52.44 65.20
N GLU A 687 0.10 -51.46 64.33
CA GLU A 687 -0.90 -51.56 63.25
C GLU A 687 -0.20 -51.26 61.92
N LYS A 688 -0.11 -52.26 61.04
CA LYS A 688 0.75 -52.27 59.85
C LYS A 688 0.30 -51.31 58.74
N ASP A 689 -0.90 -50.73 58.85
CA ASP A 689 -1.57 -50.06 57.72
C ASP A 689 -2.36 -48.78 58.09
N ASP A 690 -1.97 -48.01 59.11
CA ASP A 690 -2.61 -46.70 59.36
C ASP A 690 -1.62 -45.53 59.49
N ASN A 691 -1.95 -44.44 58.78
CA ASN A 691 -1.25 -43.16 58.78
C ASN A 691 -1.50 -42.45 60.12
N PHE A 692 -0.57 -42.55 61.06
CA PHE A 692 -0.75 -41.92 62.37
C PHE A 692 -0.63 -40.42 62.25
N THR A 693 -1.77 -39.73 62.31
CA THR A 693 -1.85 -38.27 62.32
C THR A 693 -2.28 -37.82 63.70
N GLU A 694 -1.40 -37.10 64.42
CA GLU A 694 -1.76 -36.47 65.69
C GLU A 694 -1.51 -34.97 65.60
N CYS A 695 -2.38 -34.18 66.24
CA CYS A 695 -2.38 -32.74 66.11
C CYS A 695 -1.92 -32.09 67.43
N PHE A 696 -0.97 -31.18 67.33
CA PHE A 696 -0.30 -30.56 68.46
C PHE A 696 -0.56 -29.05 68.50
N ASN A 697 -0.25 -28.38 69.60
CA ASN A 697 -0.30 -26.93 69.68
C ASN A 697 1.11 -26.34 69.59
N HIS A 698 1.22 -25.04 69.28
CA HIS A 698 2.51 -24.35 69.19
C HIS A 698 3.41 -24.55 70.42
N ALA A 699 2.82 -24.59 71.62
CA ALA A 699 3.56 -24.77 72.86
C ALA A 699 4.05 -26.20 73.12
N ASP A 700 3.66 -27.16 72.29
CA ASP A 700 4.14 -28.55 72.35
C ASP A 700 5.47 -28.74 71.61
N PHE A 701 5.89 -27.75 70.80
CA PHE A 701 7.17 -27.75 70.09
C PHE A 701 8.33 -27.27 70.98
N PRO A 702 9.56 -27.79 70.79
CA PRO A 702 9.92 -28.81 69.80
C PRO A 702 9.34 -30.21 70.12
N ILE A 703 8.96 -30.92 69.07
CA ILE A 703 8.41 -32.27 69.14
C ILE A 703 9.48 -33.28 68.72
N MET A 704 9.58 -34.40 69.44
CA MET A 704 10.45 -35.52 69.11
C MET A 704 9.62 -36.68 68.59
N VAL A 705 9.69 -36.92 67.29
CA VAL A 705 9.22 -38.16 66.68
C VAL A 705 10.32 -39.19 66.83
N SER A 706 10.02 -40.37 67.34
CA SER A 706 10.93 -41.50 67.47
C SER A 706 10.25 -42.72 66.90
N VAL A 707 10.96 -43.51 66.11
CA VAL A 707 10.45 -44.75 65.54
C VAL A 707 11.46 -45.84 65.77
N SER A 708 11.01 -47.00 66.25
CA SER A 708 11.83 -48.19 66.46
C SER A 708 11.13 -49.37 65.82
N TYR A 709 11.81 -50.07 64.93
CA TYR A 709 11.29 -51.27 64.29
C TYR A 709 12.40 -52.28 64.02
N THR A 710 12.04 -53.52 63.73
CA THR A 710 13.00 -54.51 63.22
C THR A 710 12.84 -54.60 61.71
N ASN A 711 13.92 -54.41 60.94
CA ASN A 711 13.84 -54.47 59.48
C ASN A 711 13.72 -55.92 58.98
N ASN A 712 13.49 -56.10 57.68
CA ASN A 712 13.36 -57.41 57.03
C ASN A 712 14.59 -58.34 57.15
N ARG A 713 15.72 -57.84 57.65
CA ARG A 713 16.93 -58.63 57.95
C ARG A 713 17.06 -59.00 59.43
N GLY A 714 16.04 -58.74 60.25
CA GLY A 714 16.03 -59.05 61.69
C GLY A 714 16.80 -58.05 62.55
N ASN A 715 17.28 -56.93 62.00
CA ASN A 715 18.03 -55.94 62.76
C ASN A 715 17.10 -54.90 63.37
N GLN A 716 17.33 -54.54 64.64
CA GLN A 716 16.64 -53.41 65.27
C GLN A 716 17.17 -52.09 64.69
N VAL A 717 16.24 -51.25 64.25
CA VAL A 717 16.45 -49.94 63.64
C VAL A 717 15.73 -48.89 64.46
N ARG A 718 16.38 -47.75 64.72
CA ARG A 718 15.79 -46.64 65.47
C ARG A 718 16.02 -45.30 64.77
N ALA A 719 14.95 -44.61 64.41
CA ALA A 719 14.94 -43.27 63.86
C ALA A 719 14.43 -42.28 64.91
N LYS A 720 14.97 -41.06 64.94
CA LYS A 720 14.36 -39.94 65.65
C LYS A 720 14.34 -38.72 64.73
N VAL A 721 13.35 -37.86 64.89
CA VAL A 721 13.20 -36.59 64.18
C VAL A 721 12.73 -35.57 65.19
N ARG A 722 13.50 -34.49 65.36
CA ARG A 722 13.12 -33.32 66.12
C ARG A 722 12.44 -32.33 65.21
N LEU A 723 11.20 -31.94 65.47
CA LEU A 723 10.50 -30.88 64.77
C LEU A 723 10.58 -29.63 65.66
N GLU A 724 11.27 -28.59 65.21
CA GLU A 724 11.56 -27.37 65.97
C GLU A 724 10.47 -26.29 65.84
N SER A 725 9.59 -26.38 64.83
CA SER A 725 8.60 -25.33 64.54
C SER A 725 7.21 -25.89 64.24
N PHE A 726 6.18 -25.10 64.56
CA PHE A 726 4.77 -25.46 64.43
C PHE A 726 4.30 -25.45 62.97
N TYR A 727 4.21 -26.62 62.34
CA TYR A 727 3.67 -26.84 60.99
C TYR A 727 3.01 -28.22 60.87
N ASP A 728 2.31 -28.44 59.77
CA ASP A 728 1.90 -29.78 59.37
C ASP A 728 3.08 -30.52 58.72
N TYR A 729 3.37 -31.72 59.20
CA TYR A 729 4.48 -32.54 58.72
C TYR A 729 4.02 -33.93 58.30
N ASN A 730 4.55 -34.41 57.19
CA ASN A 730 4.60 -35.83 56.86
C ASN A 730 6.01 -36.36 57.09
N VAL A 731 6.15 -37.32 58.01
CA VAL A 731 7.41 -38.01 58.29
C VAL A 731 7.31 -39.42 57.72
N LEU A 732 7.95 -39.68 56.59
CA LEU A 732 8.02 -40.99 55.97
C LEU A 732 9.34 -41.67 56.31
N ILE A 733 9.28 -42.87 56.85
CA ILE A 733 10.42 -43.69 57.23
C ILE A 733 10.42 -44.97 56.39
N LYS A 734 11.53 -45.31 55.74
CA LYS A 734 11.68 -46.53 54.94
C LYS A 734 12.85 -47.39 55.38
#